data_AF-A0A371R346-F1
#
_entry.id   AF-A0A371R346-F1
#
_cell.length_a   1.000
_cell.length_b   1.000
_cell.length_c   1.000
_cell.angle_alpha   90.00
_cell.angle_beta   90.00
_cell.angle_gamma   90.00
#
_symmetry.space_group_name_H-M   'P 1'
#
loop_
_entity.id
_entity.type
_entity.pdbx_description
1 polymer ?
#
loop_
_entity_poly.entity_id
_entity_poly.type
_entity_poly.pdbx_seq_one_letter_code
_entity_poly.pdbx_strand_id
1 'polypeptide(L)'
;MTMENVMALAEAAAYDLRSTNATRGERAVAALLSLITSGLFGVTVERALADRGEKIAGALSVVSAVRSTPKSFYEAFSSVSGDEKPSEAKKLAFRIAALLADPTMRTILASRQGVEVRVEERIENGKRYIYATFVENGRELLKAVWEVGKRLIPLWAEGEAVKPIKEIAGLVEATLSGSKPLAELDEEEWKRVVEPAERVKEAVETTAKAVAIGALPTDAVLNPRRKYVFGHSSYLSQAFTYLALAGGEISLERVYPSEEGLKPMWRVEGKYTETVEEVLSRGRAALNKLLESGVDLKAFLAEVKMSNELKAALEAAAGEFWERVEELLTRWEEAEKNGDKEAIDRLSKYIRILLPLAYTVEAYRRGELSKEEAALAVIFAVLYDGSVYRDEIWLAVGGPEKEESPIMTRDHFTAFWLWALRELGFKPSAVYPGRDTHYIVFKGDELNGLLKAITPVLPSLHGLRDALAEFADSFKVVTREVVKRKFGVDWTYDVRNEGFFKKLEEIITMAEDYVYRNVTVERGSLDTSGRLPKAVIRFKLDGEEVAHIVMYWTGSELQAMFGGSREKAERLASIIRALGGEAEVKYVKGKGQEVKLYTDGITTIRHDGWLKAVRSFVDELYNKGRISEERYKQLVKDIDAGPNTVKLAGVEFSVYYNDTRNTIEVEYQPGSETSKNAALNALSARGLVEGVHFTVTTGGAGSYVIRVAGEFYAKAVEALARSRLEEGKHYAIRSKRCEISVKTEHKDAVVNALKAAGLEEGKHFAVKSSGHYEIRITHDGLRQIQRMAQSGDTEAERFIRGLKDVLRRRYGDNAVKKLIEVLTPAREEGTLDLPLAVYDEKGNMVARVVDLRYEFVKGDQPVDQCAGENCRLRIIVEYEVGGERRQLEIEWRWSKVQKKKGETTVTYFFEMAWPTVKDDVEAAVLETLTGKAKRGKVYLLADQLDALRRFKALKDAIDKWREGRPANQHTTKAMK
;
A
#
# COMPACT_ATOMS: atom_id res chain seq x y z
N MET A 1 40.65 20.45 -23.92
CA MET A 1 39.79 19.53 -24.69
C MET A 1 39.59 20.17 -26.05
N THR A 2 40.05 19.55 -27.13
CA THR A 2 39.99 20.15 -28.47
C THR A 2 38.71 19.70 -29.17
N MET A 3 37.79 20.64 -29.37
CA MET A 3 36.45 20.40 -29.94
C MET A 3 36.50 19.72 -31.32
N GLU A 4 37.56 19.96 -32.09
CA GLU A 4 37.82 19.32 -33.38
C GLU A 4 37.95 17.79 -33.27
N ASN A 5 38.61 17.27 -32.23
CA ASN A 5 38.73 15.82 -32.04
C ASN A 5 37.38 15.18 -31.65
N VAL A 6 36.54 15.91 -30.91
CA VAL A 6 35.21 15.44 -30.50
C VAL A 6 34.25 15.38 -31.69
N MET A 7 34.29 16.36 -32.61
CA MET A 7 33.48 16.32 -33.84
C MET A 7 34.01 15.29 -34.83
N ALA A 8 35.32 15.19 -35.02
CA ALA A 8 35.93 14.17 -35.88
C ALA A 8 35.62 12.74 -35.39
N LEU A 9 35.58 12.51 -34.06
CA LEU A 9 35.16 11.24 -33.46
C LEU A 9 33.66 10.95 -33.65
N ALA A 10 32.82 11.98 -33.63
CA ALA A 10 31.37 11.84 -33.80
C ALA A 10 30.97 11.53 -35.25
N GLU A 11 31.83 11.86 -36.23
CA GLU A 11 31.58 11.71 -37.66
C GLU A 11 32.38 10.56 -38.32
N ALA A 12 33.36 9.95 -37.62
CA ALA A 12 34.22 8.89 -38.16
C ALA A 12 33.55 7.51 -38.26
N ALA A 13 33.84 6.76 -39.32
CA ALA A 13 33.39 5.37 -39.48
C ALA A 13 34.18 4.40 -38.56
N ALA A 14 33.57 3.25 -38.22
CA ALA A 14 34.06 2.34 -37.17
C ALA A 14 35.53 1.86 -37.33
N TYR A 15 36.07 1.87 -38.56
CA TYR A 15 37.45 1.45 -38.85
C TYR A 15 38.50 2.55 -38.62
N ASP A 16 38.11 3.83 -38.71
CA ASP A 16 39.02 4.99 -38.58
C ASP A 16 39.28 5.40 -37.11
N LEU A 17 38.47 4.89 -36.18
CA LEU A 17 38.53 5.20 -34.74
C LEU A 17 39.81 4.72 -34.03
N ARG A 18 40.52 3.74 -34.59
CA ARG A 18 41.76 3.20 -33.99
C ARG A 18 42.98 4.09 -34.24
N SER A 19 42.97 4.89 -35.29
CA SER A 19 44.05 5.81 -35.65
C SER A 19 43.93 7.20 -35.02
N THR A 20 42.77 7.55 -34.48
CA THR A 20 42.51 8.89 -33.94
C THR A 20 43.03 9.04 -32.50
N ASN A 21 44.04 9.89 -32.31
CA ASN A 21 44.68 10.08 -31.01
C ASN A 21 43.85 11.02 -30.11
N ALA A 22 42.82 10.46 -29.45
CA ALA A 22 41.87 11.20 -28.60
C ALA A 22 41.80 10.66 -27.16
N THR A 23 41.59 11.57 -26.21
CA THR A 23 41.57 11.29 -24.76
C THR A 23 40.28 10.57 -24.32
N ARG A 24 40.32 9.93 -23.13
CA ARG A 24 39.18 9.18 -22.57
C ARG A 24 37.94 10.07 -22.34
N GLY A 25 38.15 11.35 -22.00
CA GLY A 25 37.08 12.34 -21.86
C GLY A 25 36.44 12.74 -23.20
N GLU A 26 37.25 12.93 -24.25
CA GLU A 26 36.74 13.30 -25.59
C GLU A 26 35.90 12.17 -26.22
N ARG A 27 36.27 10.91 -25.97
CA ARG A 27 35.47 9.75 -26.41
C ARG A 27 34.14 9.63 -25.64
N ALA A 28 34.12 9.96 -24.36
CA ALA A 28 32.88 9.96 -23.55
C ALA A 28 31.92 11.08 -23.98
N VAL A 29 32.44 12.26 -24.31
CA VAL A 29 31.66 13.39 -24.82
C VAL A 29 31.13 13.10 -26.24
N ALA A 30 31.92 12.48 -27.11
CA ALA A 30 31.45 12.04 -28.44
C ALA A 30 30.35 10.97 -28.35
N ALA A 31 30.46 10.02 -27.40
CA ALA A 31 29.41 9.02 -27.16
C ALA A 31 28.10 9.66 -26.67
N LEU A 32 28.18 10.65 -25.77
CA LEU A 32 27.04 11.44 -25.30
C LEU A 32 26.41 12.29 -26.42
N LEU A 33 27.22 12.87 -27.32
CA LEU A 33 26.74 13.61 -28.49
C LEU A 33 25.99 12.71 -29.49
N SER A 34 26.45 11.47 -29.71
CA SER A 34 25.77 10.52 -30.60
C SER A 34 24.38 10.07 -30.10
N LEU A 35 24.14 10.13 -28.78
CA LEU A 35 22.86 9.85 -28.14
C LEU A 35 21.86 11.01 -28.28
N ILE A 36 22.33 12.22 -28.59
CA ILE A 36 21.52 13.45 -28.69
C ILE A 36 21.08 13.71 -30.14
N THR A 37 21.85 13.27 -31.16
CA THR A 37 21.61 13.64 -32.57
C THR A 37 20.73 12.67 -33.38
N SER A 38 20.15 11.63 -32.75
CA SER A 38 19.16 10.72 -33.39
C SER A 38 19.66 9.98 -34.65
N GLY A 39 20.94 9.58 -34.69
CA GLY A 39 21.42 8.63 -35.70
C GLY A 39 21.10 7.17 -35.33
N LEU A 40 20.97 6.29 -36.32
CA LEU A 40 20.62 4.84 -36.22
C LEU A 40 21.34 4.04 -35.09
N PHE A 41 22.46 4.56 -34.60
CA PHE A 41 23.22 4.04 -33.47
C PHE A 41 22.48 4.08 -32.12
N GLY A 42 21.61 5.08 -31.88
CA GLY A 42 20.90 5.26 -30.61
C GLY A 42 19.95 4.11 -30.27
N VAL A 43 19.26 3.56 -31.28
CA VAL A 43 18.32 2.44 -31.14
C VAL A 43 19.05 1.12 -30.87
N THR A 44 20.28 0.99 -31.38
CA THR A 44 21.08 -0.24 -31.23
C THR A 44 21.77 -0.29 -29.87
N VAL A 45 22.16 0.87 -29.32
CA VAL A 45 22.69 1.00 -27.95
C VAL A 45 21.57 0.91 -26.91
N GLU A 46 20.37 1.48 -27.15
CA GLU A 46 19.19 1.26 -26.29
C GLU A 46 18.81 -0.22 -26.18
N ARG A 47 18.84 -0.97 -27.30
CA ARG A 47 18.63 -2.42 -27.28
C ARG A 47 19.75 -3.19 -26.57
N ALA A 48 21.01 -2.80 -26.78
CA ALA A 48 22.14 -3.43 -26.10
C ALA A 48 22.19 -3.14 -24.59
N LEU A 49 21.62 -2.02 -24.14
CA LEU A 49 21.52 -1.63 -22.73
C LEU A 49 20.26 -2.18 -22.05
N ALA A 50 19.17 -2.42 -22.80
CA ALA A 50 17.98 -3.10 -22.29
C ALA A 50 18.25 -4.57 -21.90
N ASP A 51 19.23 -5.22 -22.54
CA ASP A 51 19.64 -6.59 -22.23
C ASP A 51 20.53 -6.72 -20.97
N ARG A 52 20.88 -5.62 -20.28
CA ARG A 52 21.68 -5.66 -19.03
C ARG A 52 21.17 -4.73 -17.93
N GLY A 53 20.14 -5.20 -17.22
CA GLY A 53 19.99 -5.15 -15.75
C GLY A 53 19.86 -3.80 -15.03
N GLU A 54 18.63 -3.52 -14.56
CA GLU A 54 18.17 -2.87 -13.30
C GLU A 54 18.77 -1.57 -12.74
N LYS A 55 19.99 -1.15 -13.06
CA LYS A 55 20.61 0.07 -12.46
C LYS A 55 20.44 1.36 -13.27
N ILE A 56 19.75 1.32 -14.41
CA ILE A 56 19.67 2.46 -15.35
C ILE A 56 18.33 3.23 -15.26
N ALA A 57 17.31 2.68 -14.60
CA ALA A 57 16.00 3.34 -14.50
C ALA A 57 16.05 4.71 -13.77
N GLY A 58 16.91 4.86 -12.76
CA GLY A 58 17.14 6.13 -12.05
C GLY A 58 17.95 7.17 -12.85
N ALA A 59 18.81 6.73 -13.77
CA ALA A 59 19.54 7.63 -14.67
C ALA A 59 18.64 8.08 -15.84
N LEU A 60 17.75 7.21 -16.34
CA LEU A 60 16.84 7.53 -17.43
C LEU A 60 15.71 8.50 -17.02
N SER A 61 15.29 8.52 -15.76
CA SER A 61 14.33 9.51 -15.24
C SER A 61 14.94 10.91 -15.11
N VAL A 62 16.22 11.01 -14.74
CA VAL A 62 16.99 12.27 -14.76
C VAL A 62 17.27 12.71 -16.20
N VAL A 63 17.64 11.79 -17.10
CA VAL A 63 17.88 12.08 -18.52
C VAL A 63 16.60 12.49 -19.24
N SER A 64 15.44 11.92 -18.88
CA SER A 64 14.13 12.35 -19.39
C SER A 64 13.70 13.71 -18.84
N ALA A 65 14.12 14.09 -17.63
CA ALA A 65 13.92 15.43 -17.07
C ALA A 65 14.86 16.49 -17.70
N VAL A 66 16.06 16.07 -18.12
CA VAL A 66 17.03 16.93 -18.84
C VAL A 66 16.64 17.10 -20.32
N ARG A 67 15.95 16.13 -20.92
CA ARG A 67 15.51 16.10 -22.35
C ARG A 67 14.72 17.33 -22.84
N SER A 68 14.18 18.17 -21.96
CA SER A 68 13.37 19.34 -22.32
C SER A 68 13.92 20.68 -21.81
N THR A 69 15.17 20.73 -21.34
CA THR A 69 15.78 21.97 -20.83
C THR A 69 16.76 22.55 -21.87
N PRO A 70 16.75 23.88 -22.15
CA PRO A 70 17.68 24.50 -23.09
C PRO A 70 19.15 24.19 -22.75
N LYS A 71 19.98 23.96 -23.78
CA LYS A 71 21.41 23.59 -23.69
C LYS A 71 22.23 24.50 -22.76
N SER A 72 21.87 25.79 -22.65
CA SER A 72 22.48 26.75 -21.72
C SER A 72 22.36 26.37 -20.24
N PHE A 73 21.32 25.61 -19.87
CA PHE A 73 21.09 25.14 -18.50
C PHE A 73 21.99 23.95 -18.12
N TYR A 74 22.37 23.13 -19.12
CA TYR A 74 23.29 22.00 -18.95
C TYR A 74 24.77 22.45 -18.89
N GLU A 75 25.13 23.46 -19.67
CA GLU A 75 26.48 24.09 -19.62
C GLU A 75 26.73 24.77 -18.26
N ALA A 76 25.68 25.30 -17.62
CA ALA A 76 25.75 25.82 -16.25
C ALA A 76 25.86 24.72 -15.18
N PHE A 77 25.44 23.49 -15.46
CA PHE A 77 25.43 22.35 -14.52
C PHE A 77 26.70 21.49 -14.61
N SER A 78 27.34 21.38 -15.79
CA SER A 78 28.53 20.53 -16.00
C SER A 78 29.87 21.15 -15.55
N SER A 79 29.90 22.44 -15.23
CA SER A 79 31.07 23.12 -14.64
C SER A 79 31.12 23.04 -13.10
N VAL A 80 30.28 22.20 -12.48
CA VAL A 80 29.89 22.25 -11.05
C VAL A 80 30.44 21.06 -10.24
N SER A 81 31.75 20.83 -10.28
CA SER A 81 32.43 19.98 -9.28
C SER A 81 33.68 20.67 -8.76
N GLY A 82 33.54 21.40 -7.65
CA GLY A 82 34.65 22.06 -6.94
C GLY A 82 34.17 22.81 -5.69
N ASP A 83 34.97 22.75 -4.63
CA ASP A 83 34.73 23.21 -3.25
C ASP A 83 34.69 24.76 -3.07
N GLU A 84 34.05 25.50 -3.98
CA GLU A 84 33.84 26.95 -3.80
C GLU A 84 32.41 27.28 -3.38
N LYS A 85 32.26 28.24 -2.44
CA LYS A 85 30.96 28.83 -2.07
C LYS A 85 30.20 29.22 -3.36
N PRO A 86 28.97 28.73 -3.58
CA PRO A 86 28.26 28.97 -4.83
C PRO A 86 28.01 30.48 -5.00
N SER A 87 28.32 31.01 -6.18
CA SER A 87 27.98 32.39 -6.56
C SER A 87 26.47 32.61 -6.49
N GLU A 88 26.03 33.86 -6.37
CA GLU A 88 24.59 34.17 -6.25
C GLU A 88 23.79 33.71 -7.48
N ALA A 89 24.40 33.75 -8.67
CA ALA A 89 23.83 33.17 -9.89
C ALA A 89 23.67 31.64 -9.78
N LYS A 90 24.64 30.93 -9.18
CA LYS A 90 24.57 29.47 -8.92
C LYS A 90 23.43 29.13 -7.95
N LYS A 91 23.24 29.92 -6.89
CA LYS A 91 22.15 29.75 -5.92
C LYS A 91 20.77 30.01 -6.55
N LEU A 92 20.66 31.01 -7.43
CA LEU A 92 19.42 31.30 -8.16
C LEU A 92 19.03 30.17 -9.12
N ALA A 93 19.98 29.67 -9.93
CA ALA A 93 19.73 28.58 -10.86
C ALA A 93 19.22 27.32 -10.13
N PHE A 94 19.80 27.01 -8.97
CA PHE A 94 19.34 25.89 -8.13
C PHE A 94 17.92 26.10 -7.59
N ARG A 95 17.56 27.33 -7.19
CA ARG A 95 16.19 27.68 -6.76
C ARG A 95 15.17 27.51 -7.87
N ILE A 96 15.49 27.94 -9.09
CA ILE A 96 14.62 27.82 -10.27
C ILE A 96 14.49 26.36 -10.71
N ALA A 97 15.60 25.60 -10.73
CA ALA A 97 15.59 24.18 -11.10
C ALA A 97 14.77 23.32 -10.12
N ALA A 98 14.88 23.58 -8.81
CA ALA A 98 14.06 22.92 -7.79
C ALA A 98 12.56 23.19 -7.96
N LEU A 99 12.19 24.42 -8.30
CA LEU A 99 10.84 24.83 -8.65
C LEU A 99 10.29 24.09 -9.86
N LEU A 100 11.12 23.93 -10.90
CA LEU A 100 10.78 23.23 -12.14
C LEU A 100 10.87 21.70 -12.01
N ALA A 101 11.44 21.17 -10.93
CA ALA A 101 11.50 19.75 -10.65
C ALA A 101 10.16 19.20 -10.12
N ASP A 102 9.30 20.07 -9.57
CA ASP A 102 7.99 19.71 -9.07
C ASP A 102 7.01 19.36 -10.22
N PRO A 103 6.42 18.14 -10.23
CA PRO A 103 5.50 17.70 -11.29
C PRO A 103 4.25 18.58 -11.44
N THR A 104 3.79 19.22 -10.36
CA THR A 104 2.64 20.13 -10.36
C THR A 104 3.00 21.44 -11.02
N MET A 105 4.16 22.02 -10.69
CA MET A 105 4.70 23.22 -11.32
C MET A 105 4.98 22.98 -12.81
N ARG A 106 5.52 21.80 -13.17
CA ARG A 106 5.65 21.42 -14.59
C ARG A 106 4.30 21.37 -15.28
N THR A 107 3.28 20.81 -14.65
CA THR A 107 1.93 20.73 -15.24
C THR A 107 1.29 22.11 -15.40
N ILE A 108 1.40 22.96 -14.38
CA ILE A 108 0.90 24.35 -14.39
C ILE A 108 1.59 25.19 -15.47
N LEU A 109 2.90 25.03 -15.63
CA LEU A 109 3.68 25.78 -16.62
C LEU A 109 3.56 25.17 -18.04
N ALA A 110 3.48 23.85 -18.17
CA ALA A 110 3.31 23.17 -19.46
C ALA A 110 1.91 23.35 -20.06
N SER A 111 0.89 23.61 -19.24
CA SER A 111 -0.46 23.95 -19.71
C SER A 111 -0.61 25.41 -20.15
N ARG A 112 0.46 26.22 -20.09
CA ARG A 112 0.44 27.67 -20.31
C ARG A 112 1.38 28.07 -21.44
N GLN A 113 0.93 28.93 -22.35
CA GLN A 113 1.75 29.43 -23.47
C GLN A 113 2.19 30.86 -23.17
N GLY A 114 3.50 31.12 -23.19
CA GLY A 114 4.05 32.48 -23.09
C GLY A 114 4.43 32.96 -21.69
N VAL A 115 4.86 32.06 -20.79
CA VAL A 115 5.39 32.45 -19.47
C VAL A 115 6.82 32.99 -19.61
N GLU A 116 7.03 34.25 -19.23
CA GLU A 116 8.34 34.92 -19.14
C GLU A 116 8.91 34.83 -17.73
N VAL A 117 10.24 34.78 -17.58
CA VAL A 117 10.91 34.94 -16.27
C VAL A 117 11.64 36.26 -16.24
N ARG A 118 11.27 37.14 -15.33
CA ARG A 118 11.90 38.44 -15.09
C ARG A 118 12.77 38.37 -13.86
N VAL A 119 14.04 38.75 -13.98
CA VAL A 119 14.96 38.78 -12.85
C VAL A 119 15.33 40.23 -12.56
N GLU A 120 15.09 40.70 -11.34
CA GLU A 120 15.36 42.06 -10.89
C GLU A 120 16.17 42.06 -9.61
N GLU A 121 17.21 42.89 -9.50
CA GLU A 121 17.92 43.15 -8.25
C GLU A 121 17.43 44.49 -7.66
N ARG A 122 17.09 44.52 -6.37
CA ARG A 122 16.68 45.74 -5.66
C ARG A 122 17.42 45.88 -4.34
N ILE A 123 17.67 47.13 -3.96
CA ILE A 123 18.20 47.48 -2.65
C ILE A 123 17.06 48.00 -1.79
N GLU A 124 16.70 47.26 -0.75
CA GLU A 124 15.61 47.60 0.17
C GLU A 124 16.17 47.64 1.59
N ASN A 125 16.01 48.77 2.29
CA ASN A 125 16.52 48.98 3.66
C ASN A 125 18.02 48.65 3.81
N GLY A 126 18.83 49.02 2.83
CA GLY A 126 20.28 48.76 2.83
C GLY A 126 20.68 47.32 2.54
N LYS A 127 19.73 46.44 2.20
CA LYS A 127 19.96 45.03 1.86
C LYS A 127 19.71 44.78 0.38
N ARG A 128 20.53 43.94 -0.24
CA ARG A 128 20.38 43.54 -1.65
C ARG A 128 19.49 42.30 -1.77
N TYR A 129 18.44 42.41 -2.57
CA TYR A 129 17.52 41.33 -2.89
C TYR A 129 17.50 41.10 -4.40
N ILE A 130 17.34 39.84 -4.80
CA ILE A 130 17.07 39.50 -6.19
C ILE A 130 15.71 38.78 -6.26
N TYR A 131 14.88 39.23 -7.20
CA TYR A 131 13.53 38.78 -7.46
C TYR A 131 13.52 38.05 -8.80
N ALA A 132 13.00 36.83 -8.86
CA ALA A 132 12.70 36.12 -10.09
C ALA A 132 11.19 35.93 -10.20
N THR A 133 10.56 36.63 -11.14
CA THR A 133 9.11 36.67 -11.34
C THR A 133 8.74 35.97 -12.62
N PHE A 134 7.90 34.93 -12.55
CA PHE A 134 7.27 34.30 -13.70
C PHE A 134 6.02 35.09 -14.06
N VAL A 135 5.92 35.56 -15.29
CA VAL A 135 4.88 36.48 -15.77
C VAL A 135 4.24 35.91 -17.02
N GLU A 136 2.91 35.88 -17.06
CA GLU A 136 2.14 35.50 -18.25
C GLU A 136 1.16 36.63 -18.57
N ASN A 137 1.23 37.16 -19.79
CA ASN A 137 0.37 38.26 -20.24
C ASN A 137 0.35 39.48 -19.29
N GLY A 138 1.50 39.79 -18.67
CA GLY A 138 1.64 40.90 -17.72
C GLY A 138 1.15 40.61 -16.31
N ARG A 139 0.60 39.42 -16.04
CA ARG A 139 0.20 38.96 -14.70
C ARG A 139 1.32 38.16 -14.06
N GLU A 140 1.73 38.55 -12.85
CA GLU A 140 2.69 37.76 -12.07
C GLU A 140 2.03 36.42 -11.66
N LEU A 141 2.64 35.31 -12.09
CA LEU A 141 2.23 33.95 -11.75
C LEU A 141 2.92 33.45 -10.49
N LEU A 142 4.20 33.78 -10.34
CA LEU A 142 5.04 33.34 -9.24
C LEU A 142 6.18 34.32 -9.05
N LYS A 143 6.53 34.64 -7.81
CA LYS A 143 7.68 35.47 -7.47
C LYS A 143 8.56 34.75 -6.46
N ALA A 144 9.84 34.61 -6.78
CA ALA A 144 10.86 34.06 -5.90
C ALA A 144 11.83 35.15 -5.48
N VAL A 145 12.02 35.36 -4.18
CA VAL A 145 12.88 36.41 -3.63
C VAL A 145 14.06 35.80 -2.88
N TRP A 146 15.25 36.38 -3.00
CA TRP A 146 16.36 36.04 -2.11
C TRP A 146 17.26 37.22 -1.75
N GLU A 147 17.66 37.29 -0.47
CA GLU A 147 18.66 38.23 0.04
C GLU A 147 20.07 37.73 -0.32
N VAL A 148 20.85 38.59 -0.96
CA VAL A 148 22.23 38.29 -1.40
C VAL A 148 23.11 38.01 -0.17
N GLY A 149 23.84 36.89 -0.19
CA GLY A 149 24.78 36.53 0.88
C GLY A 149 24.21 35.67 2.02
N LYS A 150 22.91 35.34 2.02
CA LYS A 150 22.30 34.40 2.98
C LYS A 150 22.22 32.96 2.49
N ARG A 151 22.04 32.00 3.42
CA ARG A 151 21.75 30.59 3.11
C ARG A 151 20.43 30.49 2.34
N LEU A 152 20.30 29.49 1.47
CA LEU A 152 19.04 29.17 0.78
C LEU A 152 17.93 28.92 1.82
N ILE A 153 16.93 29.81 1.87
CA ILE A 153 15.70 29.60 2.61
C ILE A 153 14.67 29.04 1.61
N PRO A 154 13.93 27.96 1.93
CA PRO A 154 12.97 27.37 1.01
C PRO A 154 11.81 28.31 0.61
N LEU A 155 11.00 27.87 -0.35
CA LEU A 155 9.98 28.59 -1.13
C LEU A 155 8.72 29.13 -0.42
N TRP A 156 8.56 28.87 0.87
CA TRP A 156 7.28 28.95 1.59
C TRP A 156 6.72 30.36 1.92
N ALA A 157 7.28 31.45 1.36
CA ALA A 157 6.82 32.79 1.70
C ALA A 157 5.66 33.33 0.83
N GLU A 158 5.59 33.10 -0.49
CA GLU A 158 4.77 34.00 -1.35
C GLU A 158 4.02 33.39 -2.58
N GLY A 159 3.94 32.07 -2.79
CA GLY A 159 3.36 31.46 -4.03
C GLY A 159 2.10 30.58 -3.89
N GLU A 160 1.38 30.31 -5.01
CA GLU A 160 0.16 29.48 -5.04
C GLU A 160 0.38 28.00 -4.68
N ALA A 161 1.54 27.42 -5.01
CA ALA A 161 1.91 26.04 -4.63
C ALA A 161 2.04 25.83 -3.11
N VAL A 162 2.15 26.90 -2.33
CA VAL A 162 2.23 26.86 -0.86
C VAL A 162 0.85 26.62 -0.23
N LYS A 163 -0.24 27.01 -0.91
CA LYS A 163 -1.60 26.91 -0.35
C LYS A 163 -2.05 25.45 -0.17
N PRO A 164 -1.88 24.53 -1.15
CA PRO A 164 -2.17 23.11 -0.95
C PRO A 164 -1.34 22.48 0.17
N ILE A 165 -0.06 22.84 0.28
CA ILE A 165 0.86 22.29 1.28
C ILE A 165 0.48 22.73 2.70
N LYS A 166 0.13 24.02 2.90
CA LYS A 166 -0.38 24.52 4.18
C LYS A 166 -1.71 23.86 4.55
N GLU A 167 -2.55 23.61 3.56
CA GLU A 167 -3.81 22.88 3.76
C GLU A 167 -3.54 21.46 4.25
N ILE A 168 -2.59 20.75 3.64
CA ILE A 168 -2.18 19.40 4.06
C ILE A 168 -1.59 19.43 5.48
N ALA A 169 -0.77 20.42 5.80
CA ALA A 169 -0.22 20.58 7.14
C ALA A 169 -1.34 20.75 8.18
N GLY A 170 -2.31 21.63 7.90
CA GLY A 170 -3.47 21.83 8.76
C GLY A 170 -4.33 20.56 8.90
N LEU A 171 -4.46 19.75 7.84
CA LEU A 171 -5.12 18.44 7.90
C LEU A 171 -4.35 17.47 8.79
N VAL A 172 -3.02 17.38 8.68
CA VAL A 172 -2.22 16.51 9.56
C VAL A 172 -2.38 16.94 11.01
N GLU A 173 -2.19 18.22 11.32
CA GLU A 173 -2.36 18.80 12.66
C GLU A 173 -3.74 18.50 13.25
N ALA A 174 -4.79 18.69 12.45
CA ALA A 174 -6.14 18.39 12.88
C ALA A 174 -6.38 16.90 13.10
N THR A 175 -5.81 16.04 12.24
CA THR A 175 -5.93 14.58 12.37
C THR A 175 -5.37 14.13 13.71
N LEU A 176 -4.20 14.66 14.09
CA LEU A 176 -3.49 14.25 15.30
C LEU A 176 -4.07 14.88 16.57
N SER A 177 -4.75 16.02 16.46
CA SER A 177 -5.48 16.63 17.57
C SER A 177 -6.93 16.12 17.70
N GLY A 178 -7.40 15.28 16.77
CA GLY A 178 -8.80 14.88 16.67
C GLY A 178 -9.76 16.05 16.38
N SER A 179 -9.21 17.23 16.06
CA SER A 179 -10.00 18.42 15.77
C SER A 179 -10.53 18.36 14.34
N LYS A 180 -11.66 19.02 14.07
CA LYS A 180 -12.21 19.10 12.72
C LYS A 180 -11.54 20.27 12.00
N PRO A 181 -10.73 20.06 10.95
CA PRO A 181 -9.97 21.14 10.32
C PRO A 181 -10.84 22.06 9.46
N LEU A 182 -11.94 21.53 8.90
CA LEU A 182 -12.76 22.22 7.90
C LEU A 182 -14.25 21.91 8.08
N ALA A 183 -15.09 22.94 8.04
CA ALA A 183 -16.55 22.80 8.09
C ALA A 183 -17.12 21.98 6.90
N GLU A 184 -16.38 21.92 5.79
CA GLU A 184 -16.78 21.31 4.52
C GLU A 184 -16.50 19.80 4.43
N LEU A 185 -15.71 19.23 5.35
CA LEU A 185 -15.45 17.79 5.40
C LEU A 185 -16.57 17.09 6.18
N ASP A 186 -17.05 15.99 5.61
CA ASP A 186 -17.99 15.11 6.27
C ASP A 186 -17.36 14.46 7.52
N GLU A 187 -18.16 14.28 8.58
CA GLU A 187 -17.66 13.78 9.87
C GLU A 187 -17.23 12.31 9.79
N GLU A 188 -17.96 11.50 9.00
CA GLU A 188 -17.61 10.10 8.76
C GLU A 188 -16.37 9.98 7.86
N GLU A 189 -16.21 10.85 6.85
CA GLU A 189 -14.98 10.91 6.05
C GLU A 189 -13.76 11.30 6.88
N TRP A 190 -13.91 12.24 7.81
CA TRP A 190 -12.83 12.69 8.68
C TRP A 190 -12.41 11.62 9.69
N LYS A 191 -13.38 10.96 10.31
CA LYS A 191 -13.14 9.87 11.26
C LYS A 191 -12.31 8.73 10.67
N ARG A 192 -12.44 8.47 9.35
CA ARG A 192 -11.64 7.47 8.62
C ARG A 192 -10.14 7.78 8.54
N VAL A 193 -9.72 9.02 8.78
CA VAL A 193 -8.29 9.41 8.81
C VAL A 193 -7.76 9.46 10.25
N VAL A 194 -8.60 9.92 11.19
CA VAL A 194 -8.24 10.02 12.61
C VAL A 194 -8.03 8.63 13.22
N GLU A 195 -8.93 7.68 12.97
CA GLU A 195 -8.82 6.33 13.54
C GLU A 195 -7.52 5.59 13.16
N PRO A 196 -7.08 5.57 11.89
CA PRO A 196 -5.76 5.02 11.54
C PRO A 196 -4.59 5.77 12.18
N ALA A 197 -4.67 7.10 12.31
CA ALA A 197 -3.60 7.88 12.94
C ALA A 197 -3.46 7.55 14.43
N GLU A 198 -4.58 7.33 15.14
CA GLU A 198 -4.59 6.81 16.51
C GLU A 198 -3.96 5.41 16.58
N ARG A 199 -4.29 4.51 15.63
CA ARG A 199 -3.65 3.20 15.54
C ARG A 199 -2.14 3.27 15.31
N VAL A 200 -1.67 4.23 14.49
CA VAL A 200 -0.22 4.44 14.30
C VAL A 200 0.41 4.86 15.63
N LYS A 201 -0.21 5.79 16.36
CA LYS A 201 0.26 6.22 17.68
C LYS A 201 0.33 5.05 18.67
N GLU A 202 -0.73 4.26 18.78
CA GLU A 202 -0.76 3.07 19.63
C GLU A 202 0.34 2.06 19.25
N ALA A 203 0.54 1.81 17.95
CA ALA A 203 1.59 0.91 17.47
C ALA A 203 3.00 1.41 17.84
N VAL A 204 3.25 2.72 17.72
CA VAL A 204 4.52 3.31 18.12
C VAL A 204 4.69 3.30 19.65
N GLU A 205 3.65 3.57 20.43
CA GLU A 205 3.70 3.58 21.91
C GLU A 205 4.16 2.23 22.47
N THR A 206 3.71 1.11 21.88
CA THR A 206 4.17 -0.24 22.28
C THR A 206 5.67 -0.48 22.04
N THR A 207 6.31 0.34 21.20
CA THR A 207 7.74 0.25 20.89
C THR A 207 8.51 1.51 21.30
N ALA A 208 7.89 2.42 22.08
CA ALA A 208 8.43 3.74 22.39
C ALA A 208 9.82 3.70 23.04
N LYS A 209 10.10 2.68 23.86
CA LYS A 209 11.42 2.50 24.48
C LYS A 209 12.49 2.17 23.43
N ALA A 210 12.22 1.24 22.51
CA ALA A 210 13.12 0.89 21.41
C ALA A 210 13.27 2.05 20.41
N VAL A 211 12.18 2.78 20.14
CA VAL A 211 12.20 4.01 19.34
C VAL A 211 13.06 5.08 20.00
N ALA A 212 12.91 5.32 21.31
CA ALA A 212 13.74 6.29 22.03
C ALA A 212 15.23 5.90 21.95
N ILE A 213 15.55 4.63 22.16
CA ILE A 213 16.93 4.15 22.05
C ILE A 213 17.48 4.26 20.63
N GLY A 214 16.68 3.92 19.61
CA GLY A 214 17.12 3.88 18.22
C GLY A 214 17.15 5.24 17.54
N ALA A 215 16.17 6.10 17.83
CA ALA A 215 15.99 7.41 17.19
C ALA A 215 16.89 8.49 17.79
N LEU A 216 17.05 8.52 19.13
CA LEU A 216 17.80 9.57 19.82
C LEU A 216 19.29 9.65 19.40
N PRO A 217 19.99 8.53 19.15
CA PRO A 217 21.38 8.55 18.70
C PRO A 217 21.57 8.88 17.22
N THR A 218 20.51 8.87 16.41
CA THR A 218 20.57 9.08 14.95
C THR A 218 20.08 10.49 14.58
N ASP A 219 18.87 10.87 15.01
CA ASP A 219 18.26 12.16 14.65
C ASP A 219 18.20 13.14 15.84
N ALA A 220 18.23 14.43 15.52
CA ALA A 220 18.27 15.53 16.48
C ALA A 220 16.94 15.64 17.23
N VAL A 221 16.92 15.23 18.51
CA VAL A 221 15.73 15.34 19.37
C VAL A 221 16.02 15.95 20.74
N LEU A 222 17.28 15.98 21.16
CA LEU A 222 17.63 16.40 22.51
C LEU A 222 17.98 17.87 22.57
N ASN A 223 17.04 18.67 23.07
CA ASN A 223 17.32 19.99 23.61
C ASN A 223 17.08 19.99 25.14
N PRO A 224 18.11 19.68 25.95
CA PRO A 224 18.05 19.63 27.41
C PRO A 224 17.64 20.96 28.06
N ARG A 225 17.83 22.11 27.38
CA ARG A 225 17.29 23.40 27.85
C ARG A 225 15.76 23.36 27.94
N ARG A 226 15.10 22.72 26.97
CA ARG A 226 13.65 22.77 26.87
C ARG A 226 13.01 21.68 27.74
N LYS A 227 13.61 20.49 27.86
CA LYS A 227 12.91 19.24 28.21
C LYS A 227 11.82 18.89 27.18
N TYR A 228 12.10 19.16 25.91
CA TYR A 228 11.20 18.91 24.80
C TYR A 228 11.91 18.07 23.74
N VAL A 229 11.16 17.14 23.14
CA VAL A 229 11.50 16.55 21.85
C VAL A 229 11.31 17.64 20.81
N PHE A 230 12.40 17.96 20.11
CA PHE A 230 12.37 18.83 18.94
C PHE A 230 12.90 18.04 17.75
N GLY A 231 12.02 17.32 17.07
CA GLY A 231 12.37 16.44 15.95
C GLY A 231 12.14 17.13 14.60
N HIS A 232 13.19 17.28 13.80
CA HIS A 232 13.11 17.74 12.42
C HIS A 232 12.94 16.56 11.46
N SER A 233 11.76 15.94 11.41
CA SER A 233 11.51 14.78 10.54
C SER A 233 11.32 15.19 9.07
N SER A 234 11.95 14.47 8.15
CA SER A 234 11.79 14.71 6.70
C SER A 234 10.60 13.95 6.08
N TYR A 235 9.98 13.04 6.83
CA TYR A 235 8.89 12.18 6.40
C TYR A 235 7.78 12.20 7.44
N LEU A 236 6.52 12.13 7.02
CA LEU A 236 5.38 12.09 7.93
C LEU A 236 5.39 10.80 8.76
N SER A 237 5.78 9.67 8.17
CA SER A 237 5.98 8.39 8.86
C SER A 237 7.03 8.48 9.99
N GLN A 238 8.11 9.24 9.80
CA GLN A 238 9.08 9.53 10.87
C GLN A 238 8.48 10.47 11.92
N ALA A 239 7.72 11.48 11.53
CA ALA A 239 7.12 12.43 12.47
C ALA A 239 6.22 11.76 13.51
N PHE A 240 5.46 10.73 13.12
CA PHE A 240 4.64 9.91 14.04
C PHE A 240 5.46 9.30 15.17
N THR A 241 6.69 8.89 14.89
CA THR A 241 7.57 8.32 15.92
C THR A 241 8.02 9.36 16.94
N TYR A 242 8.38 10.57 16.49
CA TYR A 242 8.71 11.67 17.41
C TYR A 242 7.51 12.14 18.21
N LEU A 243 6.31 12.11 17.62
CA LEU A 243 5.09 12.44 18.33
C LEU A 243 4.89 11.55 19.56
N ALA A 244 5.15 10.24 19.42
CA ALA A 244 5.08 9.31 20.54
C ALA A 244 6.16 9.57 21.61
N LEU A 245 7.31 10.15 21.23
CA LEU A 245 8.35 10.55 22.18
C LEU A 245 8.05 11.88 22.90
N ALA A 246 7.29 12.78 22.25
CA ALA A 246 7.07 14.18 22.64
C ALA A 246 5.71 14.47 23.31
N GLY A 247 4.71 13.62 23.06
CA GLY A 247 3.32 13.88 23.45
C GLY A 247 2.78 15.26 23.04
N GLY A 248 3.38 15.90 22.02
CA GLY A 248 3.17 17.30 21.66
C GLY A 248 2.48 17.50 20.33
N GLU A 249 2.76 18.62 19.67
CA GLU A 249 2.16 18.97 18.39
C GLU A 249 3.15 18.75 17.24
N ILE A 250 2.63 18.29 16.10
CA ILE A 250 3.34 18.29 14.83
C ILE A 250 3.04 19.59 14.11
N SER A 251 3.99 20.14 13.37
CA SER A 251 3.76 21.28 12.49
C SER A 251 4.63 21.17 11.25
N LEU A 252 4.18 21.73 10.13
CA LEU A 252 5.02 21.81 8.94
C LEU A 252 6.06 22.92 9.11
N GLU A 253 7.34 22.57 9.08
CA GLU A 253 8.42 23.56 9.23
C GLU A 253 8.91 24.09 7.89
N ARG A 254 9.21 23.20 6.95
CA ARG A 254 9.74 23.58 5.64
C ARG A 254 9.46 22.52 4.61
N VAL A 255 9.39 22.90 3.34
CA VAL A 255 9.36 21.95 2.22
C VAL A 255 10.61 22.16 1.40
N TYR A 256 11.30 21.07 1.06
CA TYR A 256 12.53 21.13 0.28
C TYR A 256 12.50 20.15 -0.90
N PRO A 257 13.18 20.49 -2.01
CA PRO A 257 13.30 19.59 -3.15
C PRO A 257 14.18 18.38 -2.82
N SER A 258 13.79 17.21 -3.31
CA SER A 258 14.55 15.96 -3.18
C SER A 258 14.41 15.12 -4.45
N GLU A 259 15.16 14.01 -4.52
CA GLU A 259 15.04 13.02 -5.60
C GLU A 259 13.62 12.40 -5.70
N GLU A 260 12.83 12.45 -4.63
CA GLU A 260 11.45 11.95 -4.58
C GLU A 260 10.39 13.06 -4.80
N GLY A 261 10.83 14.27 -5.20
CA GLY A 261 9.97 15.46 -5.34
C GLY A 261 10.06 16.41 -4.14
N LEU A 262 9.07 17.28 -3.96
CA LEU A 262 8.97 18.17 -2.80
C LEU A 262 8.71 17.35 -1.53
N LYS A 263 9.65 17.39 -0.57
CA LYS A 263 9.54 16.72 0.72
C LYS A 263 9.12 17.69 1.82
N PRO A 264 7.99 17.44 2.52
CA PRO A 264 7.64 18.18 3.72
C PRO A 264 8.53 17.75 4.88
N MET A 265 9.18 18.71 5.53
CA MET A 265 9.83 18.52 6.81
C MET A 265 8.88 18.96 7.92
N TRP A 266 8.56 18.02 8.79
CA TRP A 266 7.71 18.22 9.95
C TRP A 266 8.56 18.47 11.18
N ARG A 267 8.14 19.44 11.96
CA ARG A 267 8.64 19.73 13.28
C ARG A 267 7.67 19.16 14.29
N VAL A 268 8.17 18.29 15.15
CA VAL A 268 7.44 17.86 16.34
C VAL A 268 8.03 18.61 17.53
N GLU A 269 7.18 19.33 18.27
CA GLU A 269 7.54 19.99 19.51
C GLU A 269 6.61 19.52 20.64
N GLY A 270 7.19 18.92 21.67
CA GLY A 270 6.46 18.43 22.83
C GLY A 270 7.40 18.06 23.96
N LYS A 271 6.89 17.99 25.20
CA LYS A 271 7.74 17.65 26.35
C LYS A 271 8.24 16.21 26.25
N TYR A 272 9.39 15.89 26.82
CA TYR A 272 9.79 14.49 26.92
C TYR A 272 8.69 13.68 27.60
N THR A 273 8.35 12.56 26.97
CA THR A 273 7.59 11.51 27.64
C THR A 273 8.43 10.91 28.76
N GLU A 274 7.76 10.26 29.72
CA GLU A 274 8.40 9.55 30.82
C GLU A 274 9.46 8.57 30.32
N THR A 275 9.19 7.87 29.21
CA THR A 275 10.14 6.96 28.55
C THR A 275 11.45 7.65 28.16
N VAL A 276 11.38 8.85 27.58
CA VAL A 276 12.58 9.59 27.15
C VAL A 276 13.32 10.12 28.39
N GLU A 277 12.61 10.65 29.38
CA GLU A 277 13.24 11.11 30.63
C GLU A 277 13.96 9.95 31.36
N GLU A 278 13.36 8.76 31.37
CA GLU A 278 13.96 7.55 31.92
C GLU A 278 15.26 7.18 31.18
N VAL A 279 15.21 7.04 29.85
CA VAL A 279 16.37 6.68 29.01
C VAL A 279 17.54 7.63 29.25
N LEU A 280 17.27 8.93 29.36
CA LEU A 280 18.32 9.94 29.54
C LEU A 280 18.87 9.97 30.96
N SER A 281 18.00 9.96 31.96
CA SER A 281 18.43 10.01 33.36
C SER A 281 19.24 8.76 33.73
N ARG A 282 18.75 7.58 33.36
CA ARG A 282 19.44 6.31 33.59
C ARG A 282 20.65 6.15 32.68
N GLY A 283 20.60 6.68 31.46
CA GLY A 283 21.75 6.77 30.56
C GLY A 283 22.90 7.59 31.14
N ARG A 284 22.63 8.72 31.81
CA ARG A 284 23.65 9.53 32.49
C ARG A 284 24.32 8.74 33.61
N ALA A 285 23.53 8.04 34.43
CA ALA A 285 24.06 7.18 35.48
C ALA A 285 24.91 6.03 34.91
N ALA A 286 24.46 5.40 33.81
CA ALA A 286 25.20 4.34 33.15
C ALA A 286 26.51 4.85 32.54
N LEU A 287 26.49 6.01 31.86
CA LEU A 287 27.68 6.59 31.26
C LEU A 287 28.74 6.95 32.31
N ASN A 288 28.35 7.53 33.45
CA ASN A 288 29.26 7.83 34.55
C ASN A 288 29.93 6.56 35.10
N LYS A 289 29.17 5.48 35.29
CA LYS A 289 29.71 4.19 35.73
C LYS A 289 30.69 3.61 34.70
N LEU A 290 30.40 3.76 33.41
CA LEU A 290 31.30 3.32 32.34
C LEU A 290 32.59 4.13 32.33
N LEU A 291 32.51 5.45 32.52
CA LEU A 291 33.66 6.35 32.65
C LEU A 291 34.58 5.94 33.80
N GLU A 292 34.02 5.66 34.99
CA GLU A 292 34.79 5.17 36.15
C GLU A 292 35.49 3.83 35.86
N SER A 293 34.83 2.95 35.10
CA SER A 293 35.39 1.64 34.76
C SER A 293 36.41 1.65 33.61
N GLY A 294 36.40 2.70 32.77
CA GLY A 294 37.30 2.84 31.62
C GLY A 294 37.24 1.65 30.63
N VAL A 295 36.03 1.23 30.22
CA VAL A 295 35.86 0.04 29.36
C VAL A 295 36.71 0.12 28.09
N ASP A 296 37.42 -0.96 27.76
CA ASP A 296 38.25 -1.00 26.55
C ASP A 296 37.40 -1.11 25.28
N LEU A 297 37.30 -0.01 24.53
CA LEU A 297 36.60 0.06 23.25
C LEU A 297 37.41 -0.56 22.09
N LYS A 298 38.74 -0.73 22.24
CA LYS A 298 39.62 -1.23 21.16
C LYS A 298 39.44 -2.71 20.90
N ALA A 299 39.16 -3.49 21.95
CA ALA A 299 39.06 -4.95 21.90
C ALA A 299 38.17 -5.47 20.77
N PHE A 300 37.12 -4.72 20.41
CA PHE A 300 36.14 -5.14 19.41
C PHE A 300 36.49 -4.75 17.97
N LEU A 301 37.35 -3.76 17.75
CA LEU A 301 37.74 -3.31 16.41
C LEU A 301 38.48 -4.40 15.63
N ALA A 302 39.08 -5.37 16.32
CA ALA A 302 39.74 -6.52 15.70
C ALA A 302 38.76 -7.55 15.11
N GLU A 303 37.51 -7.57 15.56
CA GLU A 303 36.52 -8.59 15.19
C GLU A 303 35.69 -8.22 13.94
N VAL A 304 35.79 -6.96 13.48
CA VAL A 304 34.97 -6.39 12.39
C VAL A 304 35.84 -6.04 11.18
N LYS A 305 35.37 -6.33 9.96
CA LYS A 305 36.11 -6.05 8.73
C LYS A 305 36.12 -4.55 8.40
N MET A 306 37.29 -3.95 8.21
CA MET A 306 37.45 -2.55 7.81
C MET A 306 38.84 -2.33 7.15
N SER A 307 39.07 -1.14 6.57
CA SER A 307 40.40 -0.79 6.04
C SER A 307 41.40 -0.54 7.19
N ASN A 308 42.70 -0.68 6.91
CA ASN A 308 43.73 -0.46 7.92
C ASN A 308 43.75 1.00 8.41
N GLU A 309 43.51 1.94 7.51
CA GLU A 309 43.46 3.38 7.82
C GLU A 309 42.29 3.69 8.75
N LEU A 310 41.10 3.17 8.43
CA LEU A 310 39.92 3.35 9.27
C LEU A 310 40.12 2.67 10.64
N LYS A 311 40.70 1.47 10.66
CA LYS A 311 41.00 0.76 11.91
C LYS A 311 41.90 1.58 12.82
N ALA A 312 42.99 2.13 12.28
CA ALA A 312 43.91 2.96 13.05
C ALA A 312 43.23 4.23 13.60
N ALA A 313 42.35 4.86 12.81
CA ALA A 313 41.57 6.02 13.25
C ALA A 313 40.61 5.68 14.40
N LEU A 314 39.89 4.55 14.28
CA LEU A 314 38.99 4.09 15.34
C LEU A 314 39.74 3.64 16.60
N GLU A 315 40.92 3.02 16.46
CA GLU A 315 41.76 2.67 17.61
C GLU A 315 42.30 3.91 18.33
N ALA A 316 42.68 4.95 17.59
CA ALA A 316 43.07 6.23 18.18
C ALA A 316 41.90 6.87 18.94
N ALA A 317 40.73 6.99 18.29
CA ALA A 317 39.53 7.54 18.91
C ALA A 317 39.08 6.74 20.14
N ALA A 318 39.17 5.41 20.10
CA ALA A 318 38.90 4.53 21.24
C ALA A 318 39.88 4.74 22.41
N GLY A 319 41.13 5.12 22.12
CA GLY A 319 42.17 5.38 23.12
C GLY A 319 41.96 6.68 23.90
N GLU A 320 41.45 7.72 23.25
CA GLU A 320 41.14 9.01 23.90
C GLU A 320 39.67 9.14 24.33
N PHE A 321 38.82 8.16 24.03
CA PHE A 321 37.36 8.26 24.20
C PHE A 321 36.91 8.71 25.59
N TRP A 322 37.43 8.07 26.65
CA TRP A 322 37.00 8.36 28.01
C TRP A 322 37.49 9.71 28.51
N GLU A 323 38.68 10.15 28.08
CA GLU A 323 39.18 11.50 28.34
C GLU A 323 38.24 12.56 27.72
N ARG A 324 37.78 12.32 26.48
CA ARG A 324 36.80 13.19 25.82
C ARG A 324 35.44 13.18 26.49
N VAL A 325 35.00 12.04 27.01
CA VAL A 325 33.74 11.93 27.78
C VAL A 325 33.85 12.69 29.11
N GLU A 326 34.98 12.59 29.81
CA GLU A 326 35.23 13.35 31.04
C GLU A 326 35.23 14.87 30.77
N GLU A 327 35.95 15.31 29.73
CA GLU A 327 35.96 16.70 29.26
C GLU A 327 34.53 17.19 28.93
N LEU A 328 33.75 16.37 28.20
CA LEU A 328 32.37 16.67 27.85
C LEU A 328 31.47 16.83 29.09
N LEU A 329 31.53 15.88 30.03
CA LEU A 329 30.69 15.88 31.23
C LEU A 329 31.06 17.02 32.18
N THR A 330 32.35 17.34 32.32
CA THR A 330 32.79 18.48 33.14
C THR A 330 32.27 19.79 32.56
N ARG A 331 32.46 20.02 31.25
CA ARG A 331 31.93 21.21 30.57
C ARG A 331 30.40 21.29 30.64
N TRP A 332 29.73 20.13 30.58
CA TRP A 332 28.29 20.05 30.74
C TRP A 332 27.84 20.49 32.14
N GLU A 333 28.47 19.96 33.19
CA GLU A 333 28.16 20.30 34.57
C GLU A 333 28.46 21.76 34.91
N GLU A 334 29.54 22.31 34.38
CA GLU A 334 29.86 23.73 34.49
C GLU A 334 28.80 24.60 33.81
N ALA A 335 28.38 24.21 32.59
CA ALA A 335 27.31 24.91 31.88
C ALA A 335 25.97 24.81 32.63
N GLU A 336 25.64 23.66 33.23
CA GLU A 336 24.47 23.48 34.11
C GLU A 336 24.54 24.40 35.34
N LYS A 337 25.67 24.42 36.05
CA LYS A 337 25.90 25.26 37.25
C LYS A 337 25.82 26.75 36.93
N ASN A 338 26.40 27.16 35.81
CA ASN A 338 26.44 28.56 35.37
C ASN A 338 25.15 29.00 34.68
N GLY A 339 24.22 28.08 34.41
CA GLY A 339 23.04 28.35 33.60
C GLY A 339 23.36 28.79 32.17
N ASP A 340 24.52 28.37 31.63
CA ASP A 340 24.96 28.67 30.27
C ASP A 340 24.18 27.83 29.25
N LYS A 341 23.05 28.39 28.84
CA LYS A 341 22.09 27.73 27.94
C LYS A 341 22.66 27.47 26.56
N GLU A 342 23.60 28.28 26.08
CA GLU A 342 24.19 28.12 24.75
C GLU A 342 25.22 26.99 24.76
N ALA A 343 26.03 26.91 25.81
CA ALA A 343 26.95 25.80 26.02
C ALA A 343 26.21 24.46 26.15
N ILE A 344 25.12 24.39 26.94
CA ILE A 344 24.27 23.20 27.05
C ILE A 344 23.77 22.77 25.66
N ASP A 345 23.20 23.67 24.86
CA ASP A 345 22.68 23.35 23.53
C ASP A 345 23.78 22.80 22.61
N ARG A 346 24.97 23.43 22.60
CA ARG A 346 26.13 22.98 21.82
C ARG A 346 26.63 21.59 22.22
N LEU A 347 26.67 21.29 23.52
CA LEU A 347 27.16 20.01 24.04
C LEU A 347 26.13 18.87 23.91
N SER A 348 24.85 19.20 23.76
CA SER A 348 23.74 18.23 23.76
C SER A 348 23.83 17.23 22.61
N LYS A 349 24.44 17.65 21.51
CA LYS A 349 24.64 16.83 20.30
C LYS A 349 25.55 15.62 20.52
N TYR A 350 26.38 15.63 21.57
CA TYR A 350 27.22 14.51 21.97
C TYR A 350 26.46 13.57 22.89
N ILE A 351 25.89 14.13 23.95
CA ILE A 351 25.17 13.42 25.01
C ILE A 351 23.94 12.68 24.44
N ARG A 352 23.29 13.20 23.41
CA ARG A 352 22.18 12.53 22.72
C ARG A 352 22.53 11.18 22.09
N ILE A 353 23.80 10.96 21.75
CA ILE A 353 24.28 9.69 21.21
C ILE A 353 24.73 8.79 22.36
N LEU A 354 25.50 9.37 23.29
CA LEU A 354 26.13 8.60 24.37
C LEU A 354 25.13 8.04 25.38
N LEU A 355 24.15 8.85 25.83
CA LEU A 355 23.24 8.42 26.91
C LEU A 355 22.30 7.29 26.51
N PRO A 356 21.60 7.34 25.35
CA PRO A 356 20.71 6.24 24.99
C PRO A 356 21.48 4.94 24.76
N LEU A 357 22.68 4.99 24.16
CA LEU A 357 23.52 3.80 23.99
C LEU A 357 24.00 3.23 25.33
N ALA A 358 24.48 4.07 26.24
CA ALA A 358 24.88 3.65 27.58
C ALA A 358 23.71 3.04 28.37
N TYR A 359 22.53 3.68 28.30
CA TYR A 359 21.30 3.15 28.89
C TYR A 359 20.96 1.77 28.33
N THR A 360 21.02 1.61 27.01
CA THR A 360 20.64 0.37 26.32
C THR A 360 21.50 -0.80 26.78
N VAL A 361 22.81 -0.60 26.82
CA VAL A 361 23.76 -1.62 27.29
C VAL A 361 23.52 -1.96 28.76
N GLU A 362 23.36 -0.97 29.64
CA GLU A 362 23.14 -1.22 31.07
C GLU A 362 21.77 -1.88 31.33
N ALA A 363 20.72 -1.46 30.64
CA ALA A 363 19.39 -2.05 30.73
C ALA A 363 19.40 -3.51 30.24
N TYR A 364 20.11 -3.80 29.15
CA TYR A 364 20.30 -5.16 28.65
C TYR A 364 21.07 -6.03 29.65
N ARG A 365 22.18 -5.54 30.20
CA ARG A 365 22.97 -6.26 31.23
C ARG A 365 22.17 -6.55 32.50
N ARG A 366 21.21 -5.70 32.86
CA ARG A 366 20.31 -5.89 34.01
C ARG A 366 19.11 -6.78 33.71
N GLY A 367 18.91 -7.21 32.46
CA GLY A 367 17.74 -7.97 32.03
C GLY A 367 16.44 -7.14 31.96
N GLU A 368 16.54 -5.82 31.97
CA GLU A 368 15.41 -4.88 31.83
C GLU A 368 15.09 -4.55 30.37
N LEU A 369 16.00 -4.93 29.46
CA LEU A 369 15.82 -4.88 28.02
C LEU A 369 16.11 -6.28 27.49
N SER A 370 15.14 -6.87 26.79
CA SER A 370 15.32 -8.15 26.11
C SER A 370 16.25 -8.01 24.90
N LYS A 371 16.76 -9.14 24.39
CA LYS A 371 17.59 -9.14 23.18
C LYS A 371 16.80 -8.66 21.96
N GLU A 372 15.52 -8.98 21.95
CA GLU A 372 14.55 -8.61 20.92
C GLU A 372 14.32 -7.10 20.89
N GLU A 373 14.13 -6.46 22.05
CA GLU A 373 14.00 -5.01 22.15
C GLU A 373 15.31 -4.28 21.80
N ALA A 374 16.47 -4.86 22.15
CA ALA A 374 17.77 -4.33 21.73
C ALA A 374 17.94 -4.40 20.21
N ALA A 375 17.56 -5.53 19.58
CA ALA A 375 17.57 -5.66 18.13
C ALA A 375 16.63 -4.66 17.46
N LEU A 376 15.43 -4.49 18.00
CA LEU A 376 14.45 -3.51 17.53
C LEU A 376 14.99 -2.09 17.60
N ALA A 377 15.73 -1.74 18.64
CA ALA A 377 16.35 -0.43 18.76
C ALA A 377 17.44 -0.18 17.69
N VAL A 378 18.24 -1.20 17.36
CA VAL A 378 19.19 -1.16 16.23
C VAL A 378 18.45 -0.96 14.90
N ILE A 379 17.33 -1.66 14.70
CA ILE A 379 16.48 -1.48 13.52
C ILE A 379 15.92 -0.07 13.42
N PHE A 380 15.42 0.51 14.52
CA PHE A 380 14.96 1.89 14.49
C PHE A 380 16.08 2.84 14.10
N ALA A 381 17.31 2.68 14.63
CA ALA A 381 18.46 3.49 14.22
C ALA A 381 18.71 3.42 12.68
N VAL A 382 18.53 2.24 12.08
CA VAL A 382 18.60 2.04 10.61
C VAL A 382 17.42 2.72 9.89
N LEU A 383 16.22 2.66 10.44
CA LEU A 383 15.03 3.30 9.85
C LEU A 383 15.14 4.83 9.79
N TYR A 384 15.89 5.47 10.70
CA TYR A 384 16.20 6.90 10.61
C TYR A 384 17.32 7.15 9.59
N ASP A 385 18.57 6.87 9.96
CA ASP A 385 19.75 7.30 9.20
C ASP A 385 20.44 6.20 8.40
N GLY A 386 19.95 4.97 8.50
CA GLY A 386 20.47 3.84 7.75
C GLY A 386 19.93 3.69 6.33
N SER A 387 20.47 2.70 5.64
CA SER A 387 20.03 2.22 4.32
C SER A 387 19.77 0.72 4.38
N VAL A 388 18.75 0.26 3.66
CA VAL A 388 18.37 -1.15 3.58
C VAL A 388 18.46 -1.57 2.12
N TYR A 389 19.22 -2.61 1.85
CA TYR A 389 19.37 -3.24 0.54
C TYR A 389 19.02 -4.71 0.66
N ARG A 390 18.58 -5.35 -0.42
CA ARG A 390 18.09 -6.75 -0.46
C ARG A 390 18.78 -7.75 0.49
N ASP A 391 20.11 -7.71 0.63
CA ASP A 391 20.89 -8.64 1.46
C ASP A 391 21.79 -7.96 2.51
N GLU A 392 21.61 -6.64 2.74
CA GLU A 392 22.48 -5.85 3.61
C GLU A 392 21.73 -4.72 4.34
N ILE A 393 22.07 -4.51 5.61
CA ILE A 393 21.58 -3.39 6.41
C ILE A 393 22.76 -2.51 6.81
N TRP A 394 22.66 -1.22 6.53
CA TRP A 394 23.71 -0.23 6.79
C TRP A 394 23.20 0.80 7.81
N LEU A 395 23.85 0.90 8.96
CA LEU A 395 23.65 1.98 9.93
C LEU A 395 24.67 3.09 9.65
N ALA A 396 24.20 4.32 9.38
CA ALA A 396 25.08 5.46 9.22
C ALA A 396 25.37 6.10 10.60
N VAL A 397 26.65 6.37 10.86
CA VAL A 397 27.14 7.06 12.06
C VAL A 397 27.83 8.34 11.63
N GLY A 398 27.18 9.47 11.88
CA GLY A 398 27.72 10.80 11.58
C GLY A 398 28.49 11.42 12.74
N GLY A 399 29.19 12.53 12.45
CA GLY A 399 29.88 13.36 13.45
C GLY A 399 29.37 14.81 13.46
N PRO A 400 29.82 15.63 14.42
CA PRO A 400 29.49 17.06 14.49
C PRO A 400 30.33 17.89 13.50
N GLU A 401 30.43 17.46 12.23
CA GLU A 401 31.44 17.92 11.26
C GLU A 401 31.34 19.40 10.83
N LYS A 402 30.30 20.10 11.29
CA LYS A 402 30.16 21.56 11.10
C LYS A 402 30.81 22.38 12.23
N GLU A 403 31.41 21.73 13.22
CA GLU A 403 32.15 22.38 14.29
C GLU A 403 33.65 22.37 13.96
N GLU A 404 34.30 23.53 14.09
CA GLU A 404 35.72 23.68 13.75
C GLU A 404 36.64 22.82 14.64
N SER A 405 36.26 22.65 15.91
CA SER A 405 37.02 21.88 16.90
C SER A 405 36.07 21.04 17.77
N PRO A 406 35.56 19.91 17.26
CA PRO A 406 34.62 19.09 18.01
C PRO A 406 35.31 18.33 19.16
N ILE A 407 34.61 18.18 20.29
CA ILE A 407 35.11 17.40 21.45
C ILE A 407 35.24 15.91 21.08
N MET A 408 34.29 15.42 20.27
CA MET A 408 34.27 14.05 19.76
C MET A 408 33.92 14.05 18.28
N THR A 409 34.48 13.11 17.54
CA THR A 409 34.28 12.97 16.08
C THR A 409 33.36 11.79 15.77
N ARG A 410 33.01 11.61 14.49
CA ARG A 410 32.30 10.39 14.03
C ARG A 410 33.04 9.10 14.39
N ASP A 411 34.38 9.14 14.49
CA ASP A 411 35.22 7.99 14.82
C ASP A 411 34.95 7.53 16.26
N HIS A 412 34.84 8.48 17.19
CA HIS A 412 34.49 8.22 18.59
C HIS A 412 33.11 7.58 18.71
N PHE A 413 32.12 8.13 18.01
CA PHE A 413 30.76 7.57 18.03
C PHE A 413 30.70 6.21 17.35
N THR A 414 31.47 5.98 16.30
CA THR A 414 31.57 4.68 15.63
C THR A 414 32.14 3.64 16.58
N ALA A 415 33.25 3.96 17.27
CA ALA A 415 33.84 3.07 18.27
C ALA A 415 32.84 2.73 19.40
N PHE A 416 32.09 3.71 19.88
CA PHE A 416 31.09 3.49 20.93
C PHE A 416 29.89 2.67 20.45
N TRP A 417 29.40 2.90 19.24
CA TRP A 417 28.35 2.08 18.61
C TRP A 417 28.80 0.62 18.46
N LEU A 418 30.01 0.40 17.97
CA LEU A 418 30.57 -0.93 17.80
C LEU A 418 30.68 -1.66 19.15
N TRP A 419 31.15 -0.97 20.20
CA TRP A 419 31.14 -1.50 21.56
C TRP A 419 29.71 -1.83 22.03
N ALA A 420 28.76 -0.91 21.87
CA ALA A 420 27.38 -1.13 22.30
C ALA A 420 26.75 -2.33 21.59
N LEU A 421 26.93 -2.47 20.28
CA LEU A 421 26.45 -3.62 19.51
C LEU A 421 26.99 -4.94 20.08
N ARG A 422 28.29 -5.00 20.39
CA ARG A 422 28.92 -6.18 20.99
C ARG A 422 28.26 -6.56 22.31
N GLU A 423 28.06 -5.59 23.20
CA GLU A 423 27.45 -5.80 24.51
C GLU A 423 26.00 -6.29 24.42
N LEU A 424 25.28 -5.86 23.38
CA LEU A 424 23.94 -6.32 23.06
C LEU A 424 23.92 -7.69 22.35
N GLY A 425 25.09 -8.27 22.09
CA GLY A 425 25.24 -9.56 21.42
C GLY A 425 25.05 -9.51 19.91
N PHE A 426 25.29 -8.34 19.30
CA PHE A 426 25.27 -8.13 17.85
C PHE A 426 26.68 -7.84 17.34
N LYS A 427 27.02 -8.48 16.22
CA LYS A 427 28.29 -8.27 15.54
C LYS A 427 28.00 -7.76 14.14
N PRO A 428 28.52 -6.60 13.73
CA PRO A 428 28.45 -6.18 12.33
C PRO A 428 29.51 -6.89 11.49
N SER A 429 29.22 -7.10 10.22
CA SER A 429 30.13 -7.75 9.26
C SER A 429 31.29 -6.83 8.88
N ALA A 430 31.02 -5.54 8.70
CA ALA A 430 32.01 -4.57 8.24
C ALA A 430 31.72 -3.13 8.69
N VAL A 431 32.76 -2.28 8.62
CA VAL A 431 32.63 -0.82 8.68
C VAL A 431 33.28 -0.20 7.44
N TYR A 432 32.54 0.68 6.76
CA TYR A 432 33.04 1.42 5.61
C TYR A 432 33.13 2.93 5.91
N PRO A 433 34.19 3.60 5.45
CA PRO A 433 34.28 5.05 5.52
C PRO A 433 33.37 5.69 4.45
N GLY A 434 32.60 6.69 4.83
CA GLY A 434 31.89 7.61 3.95
C GLY A 434 32.51 9.01 3.99
N ARG A 435 31.94 9.96 3.24
CA ARG A 435 32.43 11.34 3.20
C ARG A 435 32.27 12.04 4.55
N ASP A 436 31.04 11.98 5.08
CA ASP A 436 30.60 12.68 6.29
C ASP A 436 30.03 11.72 7.37
N THR A 437 30.13 10.41 7.12
CA THR A 437 29.58 9.35 7.97
C THR A 437 30.42 8.08 7.85
N HIS A 438 30.35 7.21 8.85
CA HIS A 438 30.76 5.81 8.74
C HIS A 438 29.54 4.92 8.58
N TYR A 439 29.69 3.80 7.88
CA TYR A 439 28.61 2.83 7.70
C TYR A 439 28.96 1.53 8.41
N ILE A 440 28.20 1.19 9.45
CA ILE A 440 28.25 -0.11 10.12
C ILE A 440 27.30 -1.05 9.37
N VAL A 441 27.82 -2.15 8.85
CA VAL A 441 27.11 -3.02 7.91
C VAL A 441 26.85 -4.40 8.50
N PHE A 442 25.61 -4.87 8.41
CA PHE A 442 25.20 -6.25 8.67
C PHE A 442 24.93 -6.95 7.34
N LYS A 443 25.60 -8.08 7.12
CA LYS A 443 25.46 -8.94 5.93
C LYS A 443 25.60 -10.40 6.33
N GLY A 444 25.07 -11.33 5.54
CA GLY A 444 25.33 -12.77 5.71
C GLY A 444 24.93 -13.28 7.10
N ASP A 445 25.83 -13.99 7.77
CA ASP A 445 25.56 -14.60 9.09
C ASP A 445 25.30 -13.56 10.18
N GLU A 446 25.97 -12.41 10.13
CA GLU A 446 25.71 -11.32 11.08
C GLU A 446 24.32 -10.70 10.89
N LEU A 447 23.88 -10.54 9.63
CA LEU A 447 22.50 -10.10 9.33
C LEU A 447 21.49 -11.15 9.80
N ASN A 448 21.73 -12.44 9.53
CA ASN A 448 20.88 -13.52 10.02
C ASN A 448 20.76 -13.52 11.55
N GLY A 449 21.85 -13.24 12.26
CA GLY A 449 21.84 -13.09 13.71
C GLY A 449 20.95 -11.95 14.20
N LEU A 450 20.95 -10.82 13.48
CA LEU A 450 20.09 -9.67 13.77
C LEU A 450 18.61 -9.99 13.44
N LEU A 451 18.32 -10.55 12.27
CA LEU A 451 16.96 -10.93 11.84
C LEU A 451 16.34 -11.99 12.76
N LYS A 452 17.16 -12.94 13.25
CA LYS A 452 16.76 -13.91 14.27
C LYS A 452 16.25 -13.23 15.54
N ALA A 453 16.98 -12.23 16.03
CA ALA A 453 16.60 -11.50 17.24
C ALA A 453 15.35 -10.63 17.04
N ILE A 454 15.05 -10.21 15.81
CA ILE A 454 13.85 -9.41 15.49
C ILE A 454 12.61 -10.28 15.32
N THR A 455 12.76 -11.56 14.99
CA THR A 455 11.65 -12.47 14.73
C THR A 455 10.55 -12.46 15.81
N PRO A 456 10.86 -12.44 17.13
CA PRO A 456 9.81 -12.38 18.16
C PRO A 456 9.06 -11.05 18.22
N VAL A 457 9.66 -9.94 17.79
CA VAL A 457 9.06 -8.58 17.74
C VAL A 457 8.53 -8.21 16.35
N LEU A 458 8.56 -9.14 15.40
CA LEU A 458 7.95 -8.99 14.07
C LEU A 458 6.47 -8.58 14.14
N PRO A 459 5.64 -9.03 15.11
CA PRO A 459 4.27 -8.53 15.24
C PRO A 459 4.17 -7.02 15.48
N SER A 460 5.09 -6.43 16.24
CA SER A 460 5.13 -4.98 16.48
C SER A 460 5.48 -4.22 15.20
N LEU A 461 6.41 -4.75 14.39
CA LEU A 461 6.75 -4.18 13.08
C LEU A 461 5.58 -4.27 12.09
N HIS A 462 4.87 -5.41 12.05
CA HIS A 462 3.63 -5.53 11.27
C HIS A 462 2.57 -4.54 11.75
N GLY A 463 2.38 -4.39 13.06
CA GLY A 463 1.43 -3.43 13.61
C GLY A 463 1.72 -2.00 13.16
N LEU A 464 2.99 -1.58 13.20
CA LEU A 464 3.42 -0.27 12.73
C LEU A 464 3.20 -0.11 11.22
N ARG A 465 3.61 -1.11 10.42
CA ARG A 465 3.43 -1.12 8.97
C ARG A 465 1.96 -1.03 8.59
N ASP A 466 1.13 -1.91 9.14
CA ASP A 466 -0.30 -2.02 8.83
C ASP A 466 -1.02 -0.72 9.20
N ALA A 467 -0.71 -0.13 10.36
CA ALA A 467 -1.27 1.16 10.78
C ALA A 467 -0.82 2.31 9.87
N LEU A 468 0.47 2.38 9.50
CA LEU A 468 0.98 3.39 8.58
C LEU A 468 0.37 3.24 7.18
N ALA A 469 0.19 2.00 6.72
CA ALA A 469 -0.41 1.71 5.42
C ALA A 469 -1.87 2.12 5.37
N GLU A 470 -2.63 1.85 6.44
CA GLU A 470 -4.03 2.25 6.54
C GLU A 470 -4.17 3.78 6.63
N PHE A 471 -3.32 4.42 7.43
CA PHE A 471 -3.24 5.88 7.48
C PHE A 471 -2.90 6.45 6.09
N ALA A 472 -1.92 5.89 5.38
CA ALA A 472 -1.55 6.33 4.05
C ALA A 472 -2.72 6.28 3.06
N ASP A 473 -3.50 5.19 3.06
CA ASP A 473 -4.68 5.05 2.18
C ASP A 473 -5.74 6.09 2.50
N SER A 474 -6.13 6.21 3.77
CA SER A 474 -7.15 7.17 4.20
C SER A 474 -6.72 8.61 3.96
N PHE A 475 -5.48 8.94 4.34
CA PHE A 475 -4.93 10.28 4.20
C PHE A 475 -4.80 10.70 2.75
N LYS A 476 -4.36 9.80 1.85
CA LYS A 476 -4.28 10.07 0.41
C LYS A 476 -5.65 10.39 -0.19
N VAL A 477 -6.69 9.64 0.17
CA VAL A 477 -8.06 9.89 -0.34
C VAL A 477 -8.55 11.26 0.11
N VAL A 478 -8.44 11.58 1.40
CA VAL A 478 -8.95 12.85 1.95
C VAL A 478 -8.14 14.03 1.45
N THR A 479 -6.81 13.96 1.45
CA THR A 479 -5.97 15.06 0.94
C THR A 479 -6.19 15.33 -0.54
N ARG A 480 -6.31 14.28 -1.36
CA ARG A 480 -6.62 14.43 -2.79
C ARG A 480 -7.95 15.15 -2.99
N GLU A 481 -8.99 14.76 -2.26
CA GLU A 481 -10.32 15.38 -2.41
C GLU A 481 -10.33 16.84 -1.95
N VAL A 482 -9.75 17.13 -0.78
CA VAL A 482 -9.67 18.50 -0.24
C VAL A 482 -8.87 19.40 -1.17
N VAL A 483 -7.67 18.96 -1.59
CA VAL A 483 -6.80 19.75 -2.45
C VAL A 483 -7.42 19.96 -3.84
N LYS A 484 -8.04 18.92 -4.42
CA LYS A 484 -8.74 19.03 -5.71
C LYS A 484 -9.93 19.97 -5.63
N ARG A 485 -10.76 19.90 -4.59
CA ARG A 485 -11.90 20.82 -4.41
C ARG A 485 -11.47 22.27 -4.24
N LYS A 486 -10.47 22.53 -3.38
CA LYS A 486 -10.05 23.89 -3.03
C LYS A 486 -9.17 24.56 -4.08
N PHE A 487 -8.30 23.80 -4.74
CA PHE A 487 -7.27 24.35 -5.60
C PHE A 487 -7.33 23.84 -7.04
N GLY A 488 -8.21 22.88 -7.37
CA GLY A 488 -8.27 22.25 -8.69
C GLY A 488 -7.04 21.39 -9.01
N VAL A 489 -6.22 21.06 -8.01
CA VAL A 489 -4.95 20.33 -8.17
C VAL A 489 -5.13 18.87 -7.75
N ASP A 490 -4.62 17.95 -8.56
CA ASP A 490 -4.58 16.53 -8.20
C ASP A 490 -3.32 16.24 -7.36
N TRP A 491 -3.49 16.05 -6.05
CA TRP A 491 -2.40 15.83 -5.11
C TRP A 491 -1.98 14.35 -5.06
N THR A 492 -0.68 14.08 -5.18
CA THR A 492 -0.14 12.72 -5.41
C THR A 492 0.82 12.22 -4.32
N TYR A 493 1.03 12.97 -3.24
CA TYR A 493 1.87 12.52 -2.13
C TYR A 493 1.26 11.28 -1.46
N ASP A 494 2.11 10.29 -1.22
CA ASP A 494 1.75 9.02 -0.63
C ASP A 494 2.81 8.65 0.41
N VAL A 495 2.38 8.43 1.66
CA VAL A 495 3.26 8.07 2.78
C VAL A 495 4.02 6.77 2.49
N ARG A 496 3.47 5.86 1.65
CA ARG A 496 4.14 4.62 1.25
C ARG A 496 5.39 4.85 0.40
N ASN A 497 5.49 6.01 -0.24
CA ASN A 497 6.66 6.36 -1.02
C ASN A 497 7.81 6.92 -0.17
N GLU A 498 7.60 7.14 1.12
CA GLU A 498 8.61 7.66 2.03
C GLU A 498 9.71 6.63 2.33
N GLY A 499 10.94 7.10 2.47
CA GLY A 499 12.10 6.24 2.73
C GLY A 499 11.98 5.45 4.03
N PHE A 500 11.37 6.01 5.07
CA PHE A 500 11.14 5.27 6.33
C PHE A 500 10.17 4.10 6.13
N PHE A 501 9.03 4.31 5.46
CA PHE A 501 8.06 3.25 5.17
C PHE A 501 8.67 2.16 4.29
N LYS A 502 9.39 2.53 3.22
CA LYS A 502 10.10 1.57 2.35
C LYS A 502 11.13 0.74 3.10
N LYS A 503 11.93 1.36 3.97
CA LYS A 503 12.93 0.63 4.79
C LYS A 503 12.25 -0.31 5.78
N LEU A 504 11.13 0.10 6.39
CA LEU A 504 10.34 -0.75 7.28
C LEU A 504 9.82 -1.99 6.55
N GLU A 505 9.21 -1.83 5.38
CA GLU A 505 8.73 -2.94 4.55
C GLU A 505 9.85 -3.91 4.17
N GLU A 506 11.01 -3.38 3.76
CA GLU A 506 12.15 -4.22 3.37
C GLU A 506 12.70 -5.02 4.56
N ILE A 507 12.80 -4.42 5.75
CA ILE A 507 13.26 -5.11 6.97
C ILE A 507 12.26 -6.20 7.40
N ILE A 508 10.95 -5.92 7.31
CA ILE A 508 9.91 -6.91 7.57
C ILE A 508 10.05 -8.09 6.60
N THR A 509 10.23 -7.79 5.30
CA THR A 509 10.41 -8.80 4.26
C THR A 509 11.64 -9.67 4.52
N MET A 510 12.77 -9.07 4.93
CA MET A 510 13.97 -9.82 5.31
C MET A 510 13.74 -10.74 6.51
N ALA A 511 13.02 -10.27 7.53
CA ALA A 511 12.71 -11.06 8.71
C ALA A 511 11.73 -12.21 8.39
N GLU A 512 10.72 -11.96 7.55
CA GLU A 512 9.82 -12.99 7.03
C GLU A 512 10.58 -14.05 6.22
N ASP A 513 11.49 -13.64 5.34
CA ASP A 513 12.31 -14.55 4.54
C ASP A 513 13.30 -15.35 5.42
N TYR A 514 13.83 -14.75 6.48
CA TYR A 514 14.61 -15.46 7.50
C TYR A 514 13.76 -16.55 8.17
N VAL A 515 12.54 -16.23 8.61
CA VAL A 515 11.61 -17.21 9.20
C VAL A 515 11.27 -18.30 8.20
N TYR A 516 10.92 -17.94 6.96
CA TYR A 516 10.57 -18.88 5.89
C TYR A 516 11.68 -19.91 5.66
N ARG A 517 12.95 -19.48 5.62
CA ARG A 517 14.10 -20.35 5.37
C ARG A 517 14.49 -21.24 6.55
N ASN A 518 14.28 -20.78 7.79
CA ASN A 518 14.80 -21.44 8.99
C ASN A 518 13.75 -22.16 9.83
N VAL A 519 12.45 -21.94 9.56
CA VAL A 519 11.39 -22.61 10.33
C VAL A 519 11.21 -24.06 9.89
N THR A 520 11.29 -24.95 10.86
CA THR A 520 10.90 -26.35 10.68
C THR A 520 9.46 -26.54 11.15
N VAL A 521 8.65 -27.22 10.34
CA VAL A 521 7.25 -27.53 10.68
C VAL A 521 7.11 -29.02 10.96
N GLU A 522 6.64 -29.37 12.15
CA GLU A 522 6.46 -30.74 12.60
C GLU A 522 5.00 -31.04 12.95
N ARG A 523 4.51 -32.20 12.50
CA ARG A 523 3.17 -32.70 12.83
C ARG A 523 3.27 -33.72 13.96
N GLY A 524 2.49 -33.53 15.02
CA GLY A 524 2.27 -34.53 16.07
C GLY A 524 1.34 -35.67 15.62
N SER A 525 1.19 -36.70 16.45
CA SER A 525 0.29 -37.83 16.18
C SER A 525 -1.16 -37.40 15.99
N LEU A 526 -1.90 -38.09 15.11
CA LEU A 526 -3.34 -37.91 14.96
C LEU A 526 -4.07 -38.47 16.18
N ASP A 527 -4.70 -37.58 16.94
CA ASP A 527 -5.61 -37.90 18.03
C ASP A 527 -7.04 -38.03 17.48
N THR A 528 -7.61 -39.23 17.64
CA THR A 528 -9.01 -39.53 17.27
C THR A 528 -9.88 -39.85 18.48
N SER A 529 -9.42 -39.60 19.70
CA SER A 529 -10.15 -39.89 20.94
C SER A 529 -11.26 -38.86 21.23
N GLY A 530 -11.12 -37.65 20.71
CA GLY A 530 -12.10 -36.57 20.84
C GLY A 530 -13.19 -36.58 19.77
N ARG A 531 -14.12 -35.61 19.88
CA ARG A 531 -15.24 -35.43 18.93
C ARG A 531 -14.79 -35.18 17.49
N LEU A 532 -13.67 -34.48 17.30
CA LEU A 532 -13.07 -34.20 16.00
C LEU A 532 -11.63 -34.74 15.97
N PRO A 533 -11.24 -35.49 14.93
CA PRO A 533 -9.85 -35.88 14.72
C PRO A 533 -8.95 -34.64 14.64
N LYS A 534 -7.81 -34.66 15.33
CA LYS A 534 -6.91 -33.51 15.42
C LYS A 534 -5.44 -33.88 15.50
N ALA A 535 -4.56 -32.97 15.09
CA ALA A 535 -3.12 -33.08 15.27
C ALA A 535 -2.52 -31.70 15.60
N VAL A 536 -1.51 -31.66 16.48
CA VAL A 536 -0.77 -30.42 16.77
C VAL A 536 0.31 -30.22 15.72
N ILE A 537 0.34 -29.06 15.07
CA ILE A 537 1.39 -28.62 14.17
C ILE A 537 2.29 -27.66 14.94
N ARG A 538 3.57 -27.98 15.05
CA ARG A 538 4.58 -27.19 15.76
C ARG A 538 5.49 -26.49 14.78
N PHE A 539 5.75 -25.22 15.02
CA PHE A 539 6.74 -24.41 14.32
C PHE A 539 7.97 -24.30 15.20
N LYS A 540 9.12 -24.70 14.65
CA LYS A 540 10.39 -24.69 15.36
C LYS A 540 11.41 -23.80 14.65
N LEU A 541 12.11 -22.98 15.43
CA LEU A 541 13.30 -22.26 14.97
C LEU A 541 14.48 -22.79 15.78
N ASP A 542 15.56 -23.19 15.10
CA ASP A 542 16.73 -23.82 15.72
C ASP A 542 16.40 -25.01 16.64
N GLY A 543 15.36 -25.76 16.30
CA GLY A 543 14.90 -26.93 17.06
C GLY A 543 13.98 -26.62 18.25
N GLU A 544 13.82 -25.34 18.62
CA GLU A 544 12.93 -24.91 19.71
C GLU A 544 11.53 -24.58 19.20
N GLU A 545 10.49 -25.03 19.91
CA GLU A 545 9.10 -24.70 19.56
C GLU A 545 8.82 -23.21 19.83
N VAL A 546 8.57 -22.45 18.77
CA VAL A 546 8.28 -21.01 18.84
C VAL A 546 6.79 -20.71 18.75
N ALA A 547 6.00 -21.59 18.12
CA ALA A 547 4.56 -21.52 18.06
C ALA A 547 3.97 -22.89 17.70
N HIS A 548 2.65 -23.05 17.90
CA HIS A 548 1.92 -24.20 17.37
C HIS A 548 0.48 -23.83 16.99
N ILE A 549 -0.14 -24.65 16.16
CA ILE A 549 -1.55 -24.58 15.81
C ILE A 549 -2.13 -25.99 15.77
N VAL A 550 -3.40 -26.16 16.14
CA VAL A 550 -4.05 -27.47 16.12
C VAL A 550 -4.86 -27.61 14.85
N MET A 551 -4.51 -28.60 14.03
CA MET A 551 -5.23 -28.99 12.82
C MET A 551 -6.38 -29.93 13.18
N TYR A 552 -7.57 -29.65 12.67
CA TYR A 552 -8.80 -30.43 12.87
C TYR A 552 -9.39 -30.88 11.54
N TRP A 553 -10.04 -32.04 11.57
CA TRP A 553 -11.02 -32.45 10.58
C TRP A 553 -12.43 -32.26 11.15
N THR A 554 -13.24 -31.40 10.53
CA THR A 554 -14.58 -31.07 11.01
C THR A 554 -15.67 -32.05 10.52
N GLY A 555 -15.31 -32.98 9.64
CA GLY A 555 -16.24 -33.84 8.91
C GLY A 555 -16.48 -33.38 7.47
N SER A 556 -16.25 -32.10 7.17
CA SER A 556 -16.35 -31.55 5.82
C SER A 556 -15.11 -30.77 5.40
N GLU A 557 -14.39 -30.14 6.33
CA GLU A 557 -13.28 -29.24 6.00
C GLU A 557 -12.08 -29.42 6.95
N LEU A 558 -10.91 -29.02 6.46
CA LEU A 558 -9.74 -28.79 7.29
C LEU A 558 -9.88 -27.44 7.99
N GLN A 559 -9.53 -27.42 9.28
CA GLN A 559 -9.58 -26.22 10.10
C GLN A 559 -8.41 -26.21 11.06
N ALA A 560 -7.59 -25.16 11.06
CA ALA A 560 -6.48 -25.00 11.97
C ALA A 560 -6.81 -23.90 12.98
N MET A 561 -6.63 -24.18 14.27
CA MET A 561 -7.01 -23.26 15.35
C MET A 561 -5.97 -23.21 16.46
N PHE A 562 -5.73 -22.00 16.96
CA PHE A 562 -4.98 -21.72 18.17
C PHE A 562 -5.81 -20.81 19.07
N GLY A 563 -5.75 -21.03 20.39
CA GLY A 563 -6.33 -20.14 21.38
C GLY A 563 -5.36 -19.93 22.54
N GLY A 564 -5.08 -18.68 22.92
CA GLY A 564 -4.11 -18.38 23.96
C GLY A 564 -3.94 -16.90 24.30
N SER A 565 -2.76 -16.53 24.80
CA SER A 565 -2.41 -15.12 25.06
C SER A 565 -2.26 -14.34 23.76
N ARG A 566 -2.40 -13.00 23.85
CA ARG A 566 -2.24 -12.09 22.71
C ARG A 566 -0.87 -12.24 22.04
N GLU A 567 0.18 -12.19 22.83
CA GLU A 567 1.56 -12.35 22.36
C GLU A 567 1.77 -13.66 21.57
N LYS A 568 1.27 -14.80 22.07
CA LYS A 568 1.41 -16.09 21.39
C LYS A 568 0.59 -16.15 20.09
N ALA A 569 -0.60 -15.55 20.09
CA ALA A 569 -1.45 -15.49 18.89
C ALA A 569 -0.84 -14.59 17.81
N GLU A 570 -0.31 -13.42 18.20
CA GLU A 570 0.38 -12.48 17.32
C GLU A 570 1.66 -13.08 16.74
N ARG A 571 2.45 -13.79 17.57
CA ARG A 571 3.64 -14.54 17.12
C ARG A 571 3.29 -15.68 16.15
N LEU A 572 2.21 -16.41 16.41
CA LEU A 572 1.75 -17.45 15.48
C LEU A 572 1.30 -16.83 14.14
N ALA A 573 0.58 -15.70 14.20
CA ALA A 573 0.12 -15.01 13.01
C ALA A 573 1.29 -14.49 12.16
N SER A 574 2.34 -13.93 12.77
CA SER A 574 3.54 -13.49 12.04
C SER A 574 4.29 -14.65 11.39
N ILE A 575 4.41 -15.80 12.06
CA ILE A 575 5.00 -17.01 11.45
C ILE A 575 4.16 -17.48 10.26
N ILE A 576 2.83 -17.53 10.39
CA ILE A 576 1.97 -17.92 9.27
C ILE A 576 2.10 -16.95 8.08
N ARG A 577 2.18 -15.64 8.35
CA ARG A 577 2.42 -14.61 7.32
C ARG A 577 3.75 -14.81 6.61
N ALA A 578 4.83 -15.03 7.38
CA ALA A 578 6.15 -15.34 6.83
C ALA A 578 6.15 -16.60 5.95
N LEU A 579 5.30 -17.60 6.26
CA LEU A 579 5.12 -18.79 5.42
C LEU A 579 4.26 -18.59 4.17
N GLY A 580 3.78 -17.36 3.93
CA GLY A 580 2.92 -16.98 2.81
C GLY A 580 1.43 -17.22 3.05
N GLY A 581 1.00 -17.37 4.31
CA GLY A 581 -0.40 -17.50 4.69
C GLY A 581 -1.03 -16.20 5.20
N GLU A 582 -2.36 -16.14 5.18
CA GLU A 582 -3.08 -15.05 5.82
C GLU A 582 -3.56 -15.46 7.20
N ALA A 583 -3.16 -14.71 8.23
CA ALA A 583 -3.58 -14.96 9.61
C ALA A 583 -4.07 -13.67 10.27
N GLU A 584 -5.28 -13.76 10.83
CA GLU A 584 -5.91 -12.75 11.67
C GLU A 584 -5.98 -13.22 13.12
N VAL A 585 -5.70 -12.32 14.05
CA VAL A 585 -5.84 -12.54 15.50
C VAL A 585 -7.19 -11.98 15.95
N LYS A 586 -8.02 -12.83 16.58
CA LYS A 586 -9.38 -12.48 17.01
C LYS A 586 -9.60 -12.74 18.49
N TYR A 587 -10.15 -11.78 19.21
CA TYR A 587 -10.50 -11.98 20.61
C TYR A 587 -11.77 -12.84 20.75
N VAL A 588 -11.67 -13.92 21.55
CA VAL A 588 -12.76 -14.84 21.87
C VAL A 588 -12.93 -14.93 23.38
N LYS A 589 -14.08 -14.47 23.88
CA LYS A 589 -14.45 -14.50 25.31
C LYS A 589 -14.32 -15.92 25.87
N GLY A 590 -13.55 -16.07 26.95
CA GLY A 590 -13.28 -17.35 27.60
C GLY A 590 -12.18 -18.21 26.96
N LYS A 591 -11.62 -17.81 25.80
CA LYS A 591 -10.52 -18.51 25.12
C LYS A 591 -9.27 -17.64 24.89
N GLY A 592 -9.36 -16.33 25.16
CA GLY A 592 -8.27 -15.39 24.90
C GLY A 592 -8.26 -14.93 23.45
N GLN A 593 -7.09 -14.83 22.85
CA GLN A 593 -6.92 -14.51 21.42
C GLN A 593 -6.87 -15.80 20.60
N GLU A 594 -7.53 -15.81 19.45
CA GLU A 594 -7.70 -16.96 18.55
C GLU A 594 -7.10 -16.65 17.18
N VAL A 595 -6.33 -17.60 16.64
CA VAL A 595 -5.91 -17.63 15.23
C VAL A 595 -6.60 -18.81 14.58
N LYS A 596 -7.24 -18.57 13.43
CA LYS A 596 -8.04 -19.58 12.74
C LYS A 596 -7.82 -19.55 11.24
N LEU A 597 -7.46 -20.70 10.67
CA LEU A 597 -7.36 -20.92 9.24
C LEU A 597 -8.41 -21.95 8.80
N TYR A 598 -9.06 -21.68 7.67
CA TYR A 598 -9.93 -22.63 6.98
C TYR A 598 -9.16 -23.34 5.86
N THR A 599 -9.83 -24.29 5.18
CA THR A 599 -9.17 -25.12 4.15
C THR A 599 -8.43 -24.28 3.12
N ASP A 600 -9.03 -23.19 2.61
CA ASP A 600 -8.36 -22.34 1.63
C ASP A 600 -7.10 -21.69 2.21
N GLY A 601 -7.20 -21.04 3.38
CA GLY A 601 -6.04 -20.46 4.07
C GLY A 601 -4.95 -21.47 4.43
N ILE A 602 -5.32 -22.71 4.77
CA ILE A 602 -4.38 -23.81 5.01
C ILE A 602 -3.67 -24.20 3.71
N THR A 603 -4.42 -24.31 2.61
CA THR A 603 -3.84 -24.64 1.31
C THR A 603 -3.04 -23.47 0.73
N THR A 604 -3.32 -22.22 1.05
CA THR A 604 -2.57 -21.08 0.52
C THR A 604 -1.10 -21.09 0.92
N ILE A 605 -0.76 -21.58 2.12
CA ILE A 605 0.62 -21.65 2.62
C ILE A 605 1.43 -22.67 1.81
N ARG A 606 2.51 -22.22 1.17
CA ARG A 606 3.32 -23.02 0.24
C ARG A 606 4.65 -23.52 0.79
N HIS A 607 4.94 -23.27 2.06
CA HIS A 607 6.14 -23.78 2.71
C HIS A 607 6.16 -25.32 2.76
N ASP A 608 7.26 -25.95 2.32
CA ASP A 608 7.35 -27.41 2.15
C ASP A 608 7.06 -28.18 3.45
N GLY A 609 7.60 -27.71 4.58
CA GLY A 609 7.34 -28.32 5.88
C GLY A 609 5.85 -28.28 6.26
N TRP A 610 5.17 -27.18 5.93
CA TRP A 610 3.73 -27.02 6.18
C TRP A 610 2.92 -27.96 5.28
N LEU A 611 3.18 -27.97 3.97
CA LEU A 611 2.50 -28.84 3.01
C LEU A 611 2.67 -30.32 3.39
N LYS A 612 3.89 -30.73 3.78
CA LYS A 612 4.17 -32.09 4.27
C LYS A 612 3.37 -32.41 5.53
N ALA A 613 3.26 -31.48 6.47
CA ALA A 613 2.47 -31.65 7.69
C ALA A 613 0.97 -31.79 7.38
N VAL A 614 0.42 -30.93 6.53
CA VAL A 614 -0.99 -30.99 6.10
C VAL A 614 -1.27 -32.28 5.34
N ARG A 615 -0.38 -32.65 4.40
CA ARG A 615 -0.54 -33.88 3.61
C ARG A 615 -0.51 -35.13 4.49
N SER A 616 0.46 -35.22 5.39
CA SER A 616 0.56 -36.33 6.34
C SER A 616 -0.67 -36.45 7.23
N PHE A 617 -1.29 -35.33 7.63
CA PHE A 617 -2.55 -35.35 8.37
C PHE A 617 -3.70 -35.96 7.55
N VAL A 618 -3.84 -35.56 6.28
CA VAL A 618 -4.88 -36.09 5.37
C VAL A 618 -4.65 -37.57 5.04
N ASP A 619 -3.40 -37.98 4.79
CA ASP A 619 -3.05 -39.39 4.55
C ASP A 619 -3.39 -40.26 5.79
N GLU A 620 -3.09 -39.80 7.01
CA GLU A 620 -3.41 -40.55 8.22
C GLU A 620 -4.92 -40.62 8.49
N LEU A 621 -5.69 -39.58 8.13
CA LEU A 621 -7.16 -39.62 8.18
C LEU A 621 -7.72 -40.69 7.25
N TYR A 622 -7.22 -40.78 6.01
CA TYR A 622 -7.65 -41.79 5.05
C TYR A 622 -7.27 -43.20 5.51
N ASN A 623 -6.02 -43.40 5.94
CA ASN A 623 -5.53 -44.69 6.43
C ASN A 623 -6.30 -45.21 7.65
N LYS A 624 -6.82 -44.31 8.50
CA LYS A 624 -7.69 -44.66 9.64
C LYS A 624 -9.19 -44.68 9.29
N GLY A 625 -9.56 -44.60 8.01
CA GLY A 625 -10.94 -44.67 7.55
C GLY A 625 -11.82 -43.50 8.00
N ARG A 626 -11.24 -42.32 8.31
CA ARG A 626 -11.98 -41.13 8.76
C ARG A 626 -12.55 -40.30 7.61
N ILE A 627 -12.07 -40.51 6.39
CA ILE A 627 -12.54 -39.87 5.16
C ILE A 627 -12.64 -40.89 4.02
N SER A 628 -13.56 -40.66 3.08
CA SER A 628 -13.71 -41.51 1.89
C SER A 628 -12.57 -41.31 0.88
N GLU A 629 -12.40 -42.25 -0.04
CA GLU A 629 -11.40 -42.14 -1.12
C GLU A 629 -11.65 -40.92 -2.02
N GLU A 630 -12.90 -40.63 -2.36
CA GLU A 630 -13.28 -39.44 -3.11
C GLU A 630 -12.87 -38.17 -2.38
N ARG A 631 -13.14 -38.10 -1.07
CA ARG A 631 -12.78 -36.92 -0.26
C ARG A 631 -11.28 -36.79 -0.09
N TYR A 632 -10.57 -37.90 0.08
CA TYR A 632 -9.11 -37.95 0.09
C TYR A 632 -8.55 -37.36 -1.21
N LYS A 633 -8.96 -37.88 -2.37
CA LYS A 633 -8.51 -37.40 -3.70
C LYS A 633 -8.76 -35.90 -3.88
N GLN A 634 -9.93 -35.41 -3.43
CA GLN A 634 -10.24 -33.99 -3.51
C GLN A 634 -9.32 -33.13 -2.63
N LEU A 635 -9.15 -33.47 -1.34
CA LEU A 635 -8.29 -32.72 -0.42
C LEU A 635 -6.83 -32.71 -0.88
N VAL A 636 -6.35 -33.85 -1.37
CA VAL A 636 -5.02 -34.01 -1.98
C VAL A 636 -4.85 -33.05 -3.15
N LYS A 637 -5.81 -33.06 -4.08
CA LYS A 637 -5.80 -32.16 -5.24
C LYS A 637 -5.80 -30.69 -4.83
N ASP A 638 -6.60 -30.32 -3.83
CA ASP A 638 -6.69 -28.94 -3.32
C ASP A 638 -5.39 -28.48 -2.65
N ILE A 639 -4.71 -29.36 -1.91
CA ILE A 639 -3.40 -29.09 -1.32
C ILE A 639 -2.36 -28.86 -2.43
N ASP A 640 -2.29 -29.77 -3.39
CA ASP A 640 -1.30 -29.76 -4.48
C ASP A 640 -1.52 -28.56 -5.43
N ALA A 641 -2.77 -28.15 -5.66
CA ALA A 641 -3.11 -27.20 -6.72
C ALA A 641 -2.66 -25.75 -6.51
N GLY A 642 -2.47 -25.28 -5.27
CA GLY A 642 -2.12 -23.87 -5.05
C GLY A 642 -3.19 -23.07 -4.30
N PRO A 643 -2.90 -21.81 -3.93
CA PRO A 643 -3.96 -20.84 -3.60
C PRO A 643 -5.04 -20.81 -4.69
N ASN A 644 -6.30 -20.54 -4.29
CA ASN A 644 -7.44 -20.40 -5.20
C ASN A 644 -7.79 -18.93 -5.51
N THR A 645 -6.89 -17.99 -5.21
CA THR A 645 -7.17 -16.56 -5.33
C THR A 645 -6.63 -15.94 -6.62
N VAL A 646 -7.28 -14.88 -7.07
CA VAL A 646 -6.87 -14.03 -8.20
C VAL A 646 -7.05 -12.56 -7.81
N LYS A 647 -6.17 -11.67 -8.27
CA LYS A 647 -6.15 -10.26 -7.86
C LYS A 647 -6.64 -9.33 -8.97
N LEU A 648 -7.55 -8.41 -8.62
CA LEU A 648 -8.04 -7.34 -9.49
C LEU A 648 -8.32 -6.09 -8.67
N ALA A 649 -7.84 -4.94 -9.14
CA ALA A 649 -8.01 -3.65 -8.46
C ALA A 649 -7.49 -3.66 -7.01
N GLY A 650 -6.41 -4.41 -6.76
CA GLY A 650 -5.87 -4.59 -5.41
C GLY A 650 -6.65 -5.54 -4.51
N VAL A 651 -7.79 -6.08 -4.96
CA VAL A 651 -8.66 -7.00 -4.21
C VAL A 651 -8.37 -8.45 -4.61
N GLU A 652 -8.27 -9.35 -3.63
CA GLU A 652 -8.05 -10.78 -3.85
C GLU A 652 -9.37 -11.55 -3.79
N PHE A 653 -9.75 -12.14 -4.92
CA PHE A 653 -10.97 -12.92 -5.09
C PHE A 653 -10.66 -14.41 -5.04
N SER A 654 -11.41 -15.16 -4.24
CA SER A 654 -11.41 -16.62 -4.27
C SER A 654 -12.18 -17.13 -5.48
N VAL A 655 -11.67 -18.19 -6.11
CA VAL A 655 -12.24 -18.81 -7.30
C VAL A 655 -12.70 -20.22 -6.99
N TYR A 656 -13.94 -20.50 -7.32
CA TYR A 656 -14.55 -21.82 -7.21
C TYR A 656 -15.23 -22.24 -8.50
N TYR A 657 -15.36 -23.56 -8.69
CA TYR A 657 -16.19 -24.15 -9.71
C TYR A 657 -17.18 -25.11 -9.06
N ASN A 658 -18.46 -24.85 -9.27
CA ASN A 658 -19.54 -25.67 -8.75
C ASN A 658 -19.95 -26.69 -9.81
N ASP A 659 -19.47 -27.92 -9.71
CA ASP A 659 -19.78 -29.00 -10.65
C ASP A 659 -21.29 -29.25 -10.78
N THR A 660 -22.03 -29.19 -9.66
CA THR A 660 -23.48 -29.46 -9.62
C THR A 660 -24.29 -28.40 -10.37
N ARG A 661 -23.88 -27.14 -10.28
CA ARG A 661 -24.54 -26.02 -10.97
C ARG A 661 -23.92 -25.71 -12.33
N ASN A 662 -22.75 -26.27 -12.62
CA ASN A 662 -21.91 -25.92 -13.76
C ASN A 662 -21.67 -24.39 -13.84
N THR A 663 -21.23 -23.79 -12.72
CA THR A 663 -21.01 -22.34 -12.61
C THR A 663 -19.65 -22.00 -12.01
N ILE A 664 -19.05 -20.90 -12.48
CA ILE A 664 -17.82 -20.32 -11.91
C ILE A 664 -18.24 -19.26 -10.90
N GLU A 665 -17.67 -19.32 -9.70
CA GLU A 665 -17.91 -18.37 -8.62
C GLU A 665 -16.60 -17.65 -8.32
N VAL A 666 -16.61 -16.32 -8.41
CA VAL A 666 -15.47 -15.46 -8.11
C VAL A 666 -15.91 -14.47 -7.05
N GLU A 667 -15.43 -14.66 -5.82
CA GLU A 667 -15.98 -13.98 -4.65
C GLU A 667 -14.92 -13.46 -3.68
N TYR A 668 -15.25 -12.37 -3.02
CA TYR A 668 -14.46 -11.73 -1.98
C TYR A 668 -15.35 -11.45 -0.77
N GLN A 669 -14.88 -11.80 0.43
CA GLN A 669 -15.63 -11.64 1.67
C GLN A 669 -14.94 -10.62 2.59
N PRO A 670 -15.24 -9.32 2.47
CA PRO A 670 -14.60 -8.32 3.31
C PRO A 670 -14.99 -8.48 4.78
N GLY A 671 -14.00 -8.42 5.67
CA GLY A 671 -14.17 -8.53 7.12
C GLY A 671 -14.77 -7.29 7.79
N SER A 672 -14.85 -6.16 7.06
CA SER A 672 -15.38 -4.90 7.57
C SER A 672 -16.14 -4.11 6.49
N GLU A 673 -16.98 -3.18 6.93
CA GLU A 673 -17.65 -2.23 6.03
C GLU A 673 -16.64 -1.35 5.26
N THR A 674 -15.53 -0.99 5.90
CA THR A 674 -14.45 -0.21 5.28
C THR A 674 -13.81 -0.99 4.15
N SER A 675 -13.40 -2.24 4.39
CA SER A 675 -12.81 -3.11 3.35
C SER A 675 -13.78 -3.36 2.20
N LYS A 676 -15.08 -3.52 2.52
CA LYS A 676 -16.14 -3.60 1.52
C LYS A 676 -16.17 -2.33 0.66
N ASN A 677 -16.31 -1.16 1.26
CA ASN A 677 -16.38 0.11 0.52
C ASN A 677 -15.11 0.39 -0.30
N ALA A 678 -13.93 0.08 0.25
CA ALA A 678 -12.66 0.19 -0.47
C ALA A 678 -12.64 -0.70 -1.72
N ALA A 679 -13.07 -1.96 -1.60
CA ALA A 679 -13.19 -2.86 -2.74
C ALA A 679 -14.20 -2.36 -3.79
N LEU A 680 -15.36 -1.86 -3.37
CA LEU A 680 -16.36 -1.29 -4.27
C LEU A 680 -15.83 -0.08 -5.03
N ASN A 681 -15.15 0.82 -4.34
CA ASN A 681 -14.53 2.00 -4.94
C ASN A 681 -13.43 1.61 -5.93
N ALA A 682 -12.59 0.63 -5.57
CA ALA A 682 -11.52 0.14 -6.44
C ALA A 682 -12.05 -0.51 -7.73
N LEU A 683 -13.10 -1.34 -7.63
CA LEU A 683 -13.76 -1.94 -8.79
C LEU A 683 -14.46 -0.87 -9.65
N SER A 684 -15.14 0.09 -9.02
CA SER A 684 -15.82 1.18 -9.73
C SER A 684 -14.84 2.09 -10.46
N ALA A 685 -13.68 2.36 -9.86
CA ALA A 685 -12.60 3.13 -10.48
C ALA A 685 -12.03 2.45 -11.74
N ARG A 686 -12.22 1.13 -11.90
CA ARG A 686 -11.90 0.39 -13.13
C ARG A 686 -13.00 0.48 -14.19
N GLY A 687 -14.15 1.08 -13.90
CA GLY A 687 -15.32 1.07 -14.78
C GLY A 687 -16.21 -0.17 -14.62
N LEU A 688 -16.08 -0.93 -13.54
CA LEU A 688 -17.03 -2.00 -13.20
C LEU A 688 -18.24 -1.42 -12.47
N VAL A 689 -19.44 -1.97 -12.71
CA VAL A 689 -20.70 -1.39 -12.23
C VAL A 689 -21.39 -2.38 -11.28
N GLU A 690 -21.74 -1.91 -10.08
CA GLU A 690 -22.50 -2.70 -9.10
C GLU A 690 -23.88 -3.09 -9.65
N GLY A 691 -24.29 -4.33 -9.41
CA GLY A 691 -25.55 -4.90 -9.90
C GLY A 691 -25.51 -5.38 -11.36
N VAL A 692 -24.43 -5.09 -12.09
CA VAL A 692 -24.19 -5.57 -13.46
C VAL A 692 -22.93 -6.43 -13.50
N HIS A 693 -21.77 -5.85 -13.22
CA HIS A 693 -20.46 -6.50 -13.30
C HIS A 693 -20.07 -7.22 -12.01
N PHE A 694 -20.57 -6.74 -10.86
CA PHE A 694 -20.41 -7.42 -9.59
C PHE A 694 -21.66 -7.20 -8.72
N THR A 695 -21.91 -8.10 -7.78
CA THR A 695 -23.02 -8.00 -6.82
C THR A 695 -22.50 -7.96 -5.41
N VAL A 696 -23.17 -7.18 -4.56
CA VAL A 696 -22.90 -7.14 -3.12
C VAL A 696 -24.05 -7.80 -2.38
N THR A 697 -23.75 -8.82 -1.60
CA THR A 697 -24.67 -9.48 -0.67
C THR A 697 -24.28 -9.13 0.76
N THR A 698 -25.28 -8.75 1.54
CA THR A 698 -25.16 -8.40 2.96
C THR A 698 -25.97 -9.40 3.78
N GLY A 699 -25.33 -10.42 4.33
CA GLY A 699 -25.98 -11.43 5.15
C GLY A 699 -25.95 -11.03 6.63
N GLY A 700 -27.08 -11.05 7.33
CA GLY A 700 -27.16 -10.60 8.74
C GLY A 700 -27.04 -9.08 8.95
N ALA A 701 -27.05 -8.30 7.86
CA ALA A 701 -27.06 -6.84 7.93
C ALA A 701 -28.43 -6.34 8.41
N GLY A 702 -28.40 -5.51 9.45
CA GLY A 702 -29.60 -5.09 10.18
C GLY A 702 -29.54 -5.41 11.67
N SER A 703 -28.50 -6.09 12.17
CA SER A 703 -28.33 -6.29 13.61
C SER A 703 -26.92 -6.07 14.13
N TYR A 704 -26.83 -5.47 15.30
CA TYR A 704 -25.65 -5.30 16.12
C TYR A 704 -25.72 -6.25 17.31
N VAL A 705 -24.56 -6.65 17.80
CA VAL A 705 -24.41 -7.30 19.10
C VAL A 705 -23.61 -6.36 19.97
N ILE A 706 -24.26 -5.85 21.01
CA ILE A 706 -23.61 -5.11 22.08
C ILE A 706 -23.18 -6.11 23.15
N ARG A 707 -21.88 -6.26 23.34
CA ARG A 707 -21.30 -7.09 24.38
C ARG A 707 -21.04 -6.24 25.60
N VAL A 708 -21.56 -6.64 26.74
CA VAL A 708 -21.33 -5.93 28.00
C VAL A 708 -20.40 -6.77 28.88
N ALA A 709 -19.45 -6.12 29.54
CA ALA A 709 -18.61 -6.75 30.54
C ALA A 709 -19.48 -7.31 31.69
N GLY A 710 -19.13 -8.51 32.19
CA GLY A 710 -20.02 -9.29 33.07
C GLY A 710 -20.47 -8.54 34.32
N GLU A 711 -19.55 -7.80 34.95
CA GLU A 711 -19.80 -7.00 36.15
C GLU A 711 -20.73 -5.79 35.91
N PHE A 712 -20.81 -5.30 34.66
CA PHE A 712 -21.69 -4.20 34.25
C PHE A 712 -22.96 -4.67 33.58
N TYR A 713 -23.15 -5.98 33.40
CA TYR A 713 -24.28 -6.53 32.66
C TYR A 713 -25.62 -6.24 33.34
N ALA A 714 -25.70 -6.39 34.66
CA ALA A 714 -26.92 -6.07 35.42
C ALA A 714 -27.28 -4.58 35.28
N LYS A 715 -26.28 -3.69 35.36
CA LYS A 715 -26.43 -2.25 35.17
C LYS A 715 -26.88 -1.89 33.76
N ALA A 716 -26.37 -2.57 32.74
CA ALA A 716 -26.77 -2.39 31.35
C ALA A 716 -28.22 -2.84 31.09
N VAL A 717 -28.63 -3.98 31.66
CA VAL A 717 -30.02 -4.47 31.55
C VAL A 717 -30.98 -3.53 32.29
N GLU A 718 -30.62 -3.05 33.48
CA GLU A 718 -31.41 -2.09 34.24
C GLU A 718 -31.52 -0.74 33.51
N ALA A 719 -30.43 -0.27 32.88
CA ALA A 719 -30.43 0.93 32.04
C ALA A 719 -31.40 0.82 30.86
N LEU A 720 -31.43 -0.34 30.19
CA LEU A 720 -32.36 -0.58 29.10
C LEU A 720 -33.80 -0.75 29.57
N ALA A 721 -34.03 -1.37 30.73
CA ALA A 721 -35.37 -1.49 31.34
C ALA A 721 -35.93 -0.13 31.79
N ARG A 722 -35.07 0.81 32.18
CA ARG A 722 -35.44 2.20 32.52
C ARG A 722 -35.53 3.12 31.29
N SER A 723 -35.03 2.68 30.15
CA SER A 723 -35.17 3.42 28.90
C SER A 723 -36.57 3.22 28.29
N ARG A 724 -36.97 4.07 27.35
CA ARG A 724 -38.22 3.88 26.58
C ARG A 724 -38.10 2.80 25.48
N LEU A 725 -37.12 1.90 25.58
CA LEU A 725 -36.82 0.88 24.58
C LEU A 725 -37.42 -0.48 25.02
N GLU A 726 -38.24 -1.05 24.16
CA GLU A 726 -38.88 -2.36 24.36
C GLU A 726 -37.97 -3.54 23.93
N GLU A 727 -37.84 -4.54 24.81
CA GLU A 727 -37.20 -5.82 24.49
C GLU A 727 -38.04 -6.64 23.48
N GLY A 728 -37.39 -7.32 22.54
CA GLY A 728 -38.01 -8.02 21.41
C GLY A 728 -38.27 -7.13 20.18
N LYS A 729 -38.44 -5.83 20.37
CA LYS A 729 -38.65 -4.84 19.30
C LYS A 729 -37.39 -4.04 18.97
N HIS A 730 -36.76 -3.45 19.99
CA HIS A 730 -35.57 -2.58 19.83
C HIS A 730 -34.27 -3.34 20.10
N TYR A 731 -34.27 -4.19 21.13
CA TYR A 731 -33.14 -5.04 21.49
C TYR A 731 -33.62 -6.40 22.02
N ALA A 732 -32.74 -7.39 22.12
CA ALA A 732 -33.02 -8.69 22.71
C ALA A 732 -31.87 -9.11 23.63
N ILE A 733 -32.20 -9.57 24.83
CA ILE A 733 -31.21 -9.92 25.86
C ILE A 733 -30.78 -11.38 25.68
N ARG A 734 -29.47 -11.62 25.58
CA ARG A 734 -28.85 -12.94 25.58
C ARG A 734 -28.02 -13.12 26.85
N SER A 735 -28.72 -13.38 27.95
CA SER A 735 -28.19 -13.50 29.33
C SER A 735 -26.99 -14.45 29.45
N LYS A 736 -27.04 -15.61 28.77
CA LYS A 736 -25.94 -16.59 28.80
C LYS A 736 -24.60 -16.09 28.24
N ARG A 737 -24.58 -15.02 27.45
CA ARG A 737 -23.36 -14.49 26.80
C ARG A 737 -23.00 -13.07 27.25
N CYS A 738 -23.81 -12.43 28.09
CA CYS A 738 -23.78 -10.99 28.37
C CYS A 738 -23.89 -10.15 27.08
N GLU A 739 -24.75 -10.57 26.16
CA GLU A 739 -24.92 -9.95 24.85
C GLU A 739 -26.32 -9.31 24.76
N ILE A 740 -26.41 -8.17 24.09
CA ILE A 740 -27.65 -7.49 23.73
C ILE A 740 -27.67 -7.41 22.20
N SER A 741 -28.60 -8.12 21.57
CA SER A 741 -28.80 -8.05 20.12
C SER A 741 -29.67 -6.83 19.81
N VAL A 742 -29.29 -5.99 18.86
CA VAL A 742 -29.97 -4.73 18.54
C VAL A 742 -30.18 -4.66 17.05
N LYS A 743 -31.30 -4.13 16.57
CA LYS A 743 -31.44 -3.88 15.12
C LYS A 743 -30.72 -2.57 14.72
N THR A 744 -30.25 -2.47 13.49
CA THR A 744 -29.45 -1.33 13.01
C THR A 744 -30.13 0.01 13.28
N GLU A 745 -31.43 0.11 13.00
CA GLU A 745 -32.27 1.30 13.21
C GLU A 745 -32.42 1.71 14.69
N HIS A 746 -32.01 0.85 15.62
CA HIS A 746 -32.13 1.07 17.06
C HIS A 746 -30.77 1.07 17.79
N LYS A 747 -29.66 0.90 17.05
CA LYS A 747 -28.29 0.86 17.59
C LYS A 747 -28.01 2.07 18.46
N ASP A 748 -28.15 3.27 17.90
CA ASP A 748 -27.73 4.50 18.58
C ASP A 748 -28.62 4.81 19.79
N ALA A 749 -29.91 4.48 19.71
CA ALA A 749 -30.83 4.60 20.85
C ALA A 749 -30.43 3.70 22.02
N VAL A 750 -30.08 2.44 21.74
CA VAL A 750 -29.62 1.48 22.77
C VAL A 750 -28.26 1.88 23.31
N VAL A 751 -27.30 2.29 22.47
CA VAL A 751 -25.98 2.76 22.89
C VAL A 751 -26.07 4.01 23.77
N ASN A 752 -26.92 4.97 23.39
CA ASN A 752 -27.12 6.20 24.17
C ASN A 752 -27.79 5.91 25.52
N ALA A 753 -28.71 4.95 25.60
CA ALA A 753 -29.30 4.52 26.87
C ALA A 753 -28.24 3.91 27.82
N LEU A 754 -27.28 3.15 27.29
CA LEU A 754 -26.17 2.62 28.08
C LEU A 754 -25.22 3.74 28.53
N LYS A 755 -24.86 4.67 27.64
CA LYS A 755 -24.03 5.84 27.95
C LYS A 755 -24.67 6.73 29.02
N ALA A 756 -25.97 6.97 28.93
CA ALA A 756 -26.73 7.75 29.94
C ALA A 756 -26.72 7.09 31.34
N ALA A 757 -26.51 5.78 31.43
CA ALA A 757 -26.33 5.08 32.70
C ALA A 757 -24.88 5.09 33.22
N GLY A 758 -24.00 5.87 32.60
CA GLY A 758 -22.57 5.93 32.93
C GLY A 758 -21.81 4.67 32.51
N LEU A 759 -22.24 4.01 31.43
CA LEU A 759 -21.48 2.94 30.80
C LEU A 759 -20.71 3.50 29.60
N GLU A 760 -19.42 3.19 29.49
CA GLU A 760 -18.55 3.74 28.45
C GLU A 760 -18.32 2.67 27.38
N GLU A 761 -18.49 3.05 26.13
CA GLU A 761 -18.18 2.20 24.98
C GLU A 761 -16.66 2.01 24.89
N GLY A 762 -16.19 0.77 24.69
CA GLY A 762 -14.77 0.40 24.74
C GLY A 762 -14.27 -0.04 26.11
N LYS A 763 -14.92 0.40 27.20
CA LYS A 763 -14.57 0.03 28.59
C LYS A 763 -15.57 -0.91 29.24
N HIS A 764 -16.85 -0.56 29.20
CA HIS A 764 -17.94 -1.31 29.85
C HIS A 764 -18.75 -2.15 28.85
N PHE A 765 -18.85 -1.70 27.59
CA PHE A 765 -19.47 -2.47 26.51
C PHE A 765 -18.82 -2.20 25.15
N ALA A 766 -18.99 -3.12 24.21
CA ALA A 766 -18.50 -3.01 22.83
C ALA A 766 -19.61 -3.33 21.83
N VAL A 767 -19.72 -2.54 20.77
CA VAL A 767 -20.75 -2.69 19.73
C VAL A 767 -20.13 -3.35 18.51
N LYS A 768 -20.70 -4.46 18.05
CA LYS A 768 -20.21 -5.19 16.87
C LYS A 768 -21.32 -5.43 15.85
N SER A 769 -21.07 -5.16 14.58
CA SER A 769 -21.97 -5.58 13.50
C SER A 769 -22.01 -7.11 13.41
N SER A 770 -23.21 -7.69 13.27
CA SER A 770 -23.38 -9.12 13.01
C SER A 770 -23.47 -9.47 11.52
N GLY A 771 -23.32 -8.48 10.65
CA GLY A 771 -23.35 -8.67 9.19
C GLY A 771 -22.05 -9.28 8.65
N HIS A 772 -22.17 -10.09 7.60
CA HIS A 772 -21.08 -10.44 6.70
C HIS A 772 -21.36 -9.85 5.32
N TYR A 773 -20.29 -9.44 4.65
CA TYR A 773 -20.31 -8.88 3.31
C TYR A 773 -19.73 -9.90 2.34
N GLU A 774 -20.30 -9.96 1.15
CA GLU A 774 -19.79 -10.79 0.08
C GLU A 774 -19.93 -10.01 -1.24
N ILE A 775 -18.84 -9.91 -1.97
CA ILE A 775 -18.75 -9.27 -3.29
C ILE A 775 -18.48 -10.38 -4.29
N ARG A 776 -19.36 -10.55 -5.28
CA ARG A 776 -19.20 -11.55 -6.34
C ARG A 776 -19.06 -10.89 -7.70
N ILE A 777 -18.06 -11.30 -8.49
CA ILE A 777 -17.96 -10.91 -9.90
C ILE A 777 -18.96 -11.75 -10.70
N THR A 778 -19.81 -11.08 -11.48
CA THR A 778 -20.79 -11.76 -12.34
C THR A 778 -20.13 -12.25 -13.63
N HIS A 779 -20.82 -13.11 -14.40
CA HIS A 779 -20.37 -13.46 -15.74
C HIS A 779 -20.22 -12.24 -16.65
N ASP A 780 -21.10 -11.24 -16.54
CA ASP A 780 -20.96 -9.98 -17.27
C ASP A 780 -19.75 -9.17 -16.81
N GLY A 781 -19.42 -9.23 -15.51
CA GLY A 781 -18.18 -8.71 -14.99
C GLY A 781 -16.96 -9.40 -15.59
N LEU A 782 -16.94 -10.73 -15.66
CA LEU A 782 -15.86 -11.49 -16.31
C LEU A 782 -15.71 -11.13 -17.79
N ARG A 783 -16.82 -10.96 -18.51
CA ARG A 783 -16.83 -10.49 -19.92
C ARG A 783 -16.28 -9.07 -20.02
N GLN A 784 -16.68 -8.16 -19.14
CA GLN A 784 -16.17 -6.79 -19.13
C GLN A 784 -14.66 -6.74 -18.84
N ILE A 785 -14.18 -7.54 -17.88
CA ILE A 785 -12.74 -7.66 -17.59
C ILE A 785 -11.99 -8.25 -18.80
N GLN A 786 -12.59 -9.21 -19.51
CA GLN A 786 -12.02 -9.73 -20.76
C GLN A 786 -11.94 -8.65 -21.87
N ARG A 787 -12.92 -7.74 -21.97
CA ARG A 787 -12.85 -6.59 -22.88
C ARG A 787 -11.71 -5.65 -22.48
N MET A 788 -11.56 -5.34 -21.20
CA MET A 788 -10.45 -4.53 -20.69
C MET A 788 -9.10 -5.15 -21.07
N ALA A 789 -8.96 -6.47 -20.90
CA ALA A 789 -7.76 -7.19 -21.31
C ALA A 789 -7.50 -7.08 -22.82
N GLN A 790 -8.52 -7.21 -23.67
CA GLN A 790 -8.39 -7.04 -25.13
C GLN A 790 -8.03 -5.61 -25.53
N SER A 791 -8.44 -4.61 -24.75
CA SER A 791 -8.09 -3.20 -24.94
C SER A 791 -6.71 -2.83 -24.39
N GLY A 792 -5.94 -3.79 -23.87
CA GLY A 792 -4.56 -3.60 -23.40
C GLY A 792 -4.40 -3.40 -21.89
N ASP A 793 -5.42 -3.63 -21.07
CA ASP A 793 -5.28 -3.61 -19.60
C ASP A 793 -4.52 -4.85 -19.13
N THR A 794 -3.25 -4.65 -18.77
CA THR A 794 -2.33 -5.72 -18.33
C THR A 794 -2.75 -6.40 -17.03
N GLU A 795 -3.50 -5.73 -16.15
CA GLU A 795 -3.97 -6.34 -14.91
C GLU A 795 -5.22 -7.20 -15.16
N ALA A 796 -6.14 -6.72 -15.99
CA ALA A 796 -7.28 -7.50 -16.45
C ALA A 796 -6.81 -8.77 -17.19
N GLU A 797 -5.77 -8.67 -18.02
CA GLU A 797 -5.15 -9.83 -18.69
C GLU A 797 -4.57 -10.83 -17.65
N ARG A 798 -3.80 -10.34 -16.67
CA ARG A 798 -3.26 -11.17 -15.59
C ARG A 798 -4.37 -11.85 -14.80
N PHE A 799 -5.47 -11.15 -14.52
CA PHE A 799 -6.63 -11.69 -13.81
C PHE A 799 -7.28 -12.85 -14.58
N ILE A 800 -7.59 -12.67 -15.87
CA ILE A 800 -8.22 -13.73 -16.70
C ILE A 800 -7.30 -14.95 -16.84
N ARG A 801 -5.99 -14.73 -17.01
CA ARG A 801 -4.99 -15.81 -17.05
C ARG A 801 -4.93 -16.55 -15.71
N GLY A 802 -4.85 -15.82 -14.60
CA GLY A 802 -4.86 -16.39 -13.24
C GLY A 802 -6.12 -17.22 -12.99
N LEU A 803 -7.28 -16.72 -13.41
CA LEU A 803 -8.57 -17.43 -13.27
C LEU A 803 -8.55 -18.77 -14.02
N LYS A 804 -8.08 -18.77 -15.27
CA LYS A 804 -7.92 -19.99 -16.07
C LYS A 804 -6.98 -20.99 -15.41
N ASP A 805 -5.85 -20.51 -14.88
CA ASP A 805 -4.82 -21.37 -14.29
C ASP A 805 -5.31 -21.99 -12.97
N VAL A 806 -6.03 -21.24 -12.13
CA VAL A 806 -6.65 -21.75 -10.90
C VAL A 806 -7.70 -22.80 -11.24
N LEU A 807 -8.61 -22.51 -12.18
CA LEU A 807 -9.67 -23.44 -12.58
C LEU A 807 -9.09 -24.75 -13.16
N ARG A 808 -8.06 -24.65 -14.00
CA ARG A 808 -7.39 -25.82 -14.58
C ARG A 808 -6.75 -26.69 -13.50
N ARG A 809 -5.98 -26.10 -12.59
CA ARG A 809 -5.25 -26.84 -11.55
C ARG A 809 -6.19 -27.51 -10.54
N ARG A 810 -7.24 -26.80 -10.10
CA ARG A 810 -8.16 -27.30 -9.06
C ARG A 810 -9.32 -28.13 -9.60
N TYR A 811 -9.86 -27.80 -10.76
CA TYR A 811 -11.12 -28.39 -11.25
C TYR A 811 -10.98 -29.08 -12.62
N GLY A 812 -9.88 -28.87 -13.33
CA GLY A 812 -9.59 -29.54 -14.60
C GLY A 812 -10.27 -28.90 -15.81
N ASP A 813 -10.29 -29.61 -16.93
CA ASP A 813 -10.65 -29.04 -18.23
C ASP A 813 -12.14 -28.66 -18.37
N ASN A 814 -13.04 -29.31 -17.63
CA ASN A 814 -14.46 -28.95 -17.65
C ASN A 814 -14.68 -27.52 -17.14
N ALA A 815 -14.00 -27.15 -16.06
CA ALA A 815 -14.07 -25.79 -15.52
C ALA A 815 -13.45 -24.76 -16.49
N VAL A 816 -12.34 -25.12 -17.14
CA VAL A 816 -11.71 -24.28 -18.17
C VAL A 816 -12.62 -24.09 -19.37
N LYS A 817 -13.31 -25.16 -19.82
CA LYS A 817 -14.29 -25.09 -20.89
C LYS A 817 -15.44 -24.16 -20.53
N LYS A 818 -15.90 -24.22 -19.28
CA LYS A 818 -16.94 -23.30 -18.79
C LYS A 818 -16.45 -21.85 -18.77
N LEU A 819 -15.20 -21.60 -18.37
CA LEU A 819 -14.63 -20.25 -18.43
C LEU A 819 -14.57 -19.75 -19.87
N ILE A 820 -14.12 -20.59 -20.80
CA ILE A 820 -14.09 -20.23 -22.23
C ILE A 820 -15.51 -19.87 -22.69
N GLU A 821 -16.51 -20.70 -22.41
CA GLU A 821 -17.92 -20.42 -22.72
C GLU A 821 -18.40 -19.06 -22.18
N VAL A 822 -18.06 -18.72 -20.94
CA VAL A 822 -18.43 -17.43 -20.32
C VAL A 822 -17.75 -16.24 -21.02
N LEU A 823 -16.48 -16.40 -21.43
CA LEU A 823 -15.66 -15.34 -22.01
C LEU A 823 -15.81 -15.21 -23.54
N THR A 824 -16.23 -16.26 -24.25
CA THR A 824 -16.37 -16.29 -25.71
C THR A 824 -17.17 -15.10 -26.26
N PRO A 825 -18.34 -14.73 -25.69
CA PRO A 825 -19.10 -13.58 -26.18
C PRO A 825 -18.29 -12.28 -26.24
N ALA A 826 -17.40 -12.03 -25.27
CA ALA A 826 -16.52 -10.86 -25.26
C ALA A 826 -15.36 -11.00 -26.27
N ARG A 827 -14.87 -12.23 -26.49
CA ARG A 827 -13.74 -12.50 -27.41
C ARG A 827 -14.10 -12.34 -28.87
N GLU A 828 -15.33 -12.68 -29.23
CA GLU A 828 -15.83 -12.66 -30.61
C GLU A 828 -16.51 -11.33 -31.00
N GLU A 829 -16.49 -10.32 -30.12
CA GLU A 829 -17.14 -9.03 -30.41
C GLU A 829 -16.52 -8.33 -31.64
N GLY A 830 -17.36 -8.04 -32.63
CA GLY A 830 -16.95 -7.40 -33.88
C GLY A 830 -16.05 -8.23 -34.79
N THR A 831 -15.93 -9.55 -34.59
CA THR A 831 -15.08 -10.43 -35.42
C THR A 831 -15.80 -11.03 -36.62
N LEU A 832 -17.13 -10.99 -36.66
CA LEU A 832 -17.93 -11.53 -37.76
C LEU A 832 -18.30 -10.44 -38.77
N ASP A 833 -17.83 -10.65 -39.99
CA ASP A 833 -18.19 -9.85 -41.16
C ASP A 833 -19.34 -10.49 -41.95
N LEU A 834 -20.02 -9.68 -42.74
CA LEU A 834 -21.06 -10.09 -43.68
C LEU A 834 -20.45 -10.25 -45.09
N PRO A 835 -20.98 -11.15 -45.94
CA PRO A 835 -22.21 -11.92 -45.74
C PRO A 835 -22.03 -13.21 -44.93
N LEU A 836 -23.04 -13.56 -44.12
CA LEU A 836 -23.06 -14.77 -43.29
C LEU A 836 -23.99 -15.84 -43.88
N ALA A 837 -23.48 -17.05 -44.12
CA ALA A 837 -24.28 -18.18 -44.58
C ALA A 837 -25.18 -18.74 -43.46
N VAL A 838 -26.43 -19.03 -43.80
CA VAL A 838 -27.45 -19.59 -42.91
C VAL A 838 -27.78 -21.00 -43.39
N TYR A 839 -27.70 -21.97 -42.49
CA TYR A 839 -27.96 -23.37 -42.78
C TYR A 839 -29.22 -23.86 -42.06
N ASP A 840 -29.95 -24.79 -42.66
CA ASP A 840 -31.00 -25.53 -41.97
C ASP A 840 -30.43 -26.62 -41.05
N GLU A 841 -31.29 -27.27 -40.26
CA GLU A 841 -30.91 -28.39 -39.38
C GLU A 841 -30.27 -29.59 -40.13
N LYS A 842 -30.43 -29.67 -41.45
CA LYS A 842 -29.86 -30.71 -42.31
C LYS A 842 -28.52 -30.28 -42.94
N GLY A 843 -28.03 -29.08 -42.64
CA GLY A 843 -26.78 -28.54 -43.16
C GLY A 843 -26.87 -27.96 -44.58
N ASN A 844 -28.07 -27.78 -45.14
CA ASN A 844 -28.25 -27.11 -46.42
C ASN A 844 -28.26 -25.60 -46.21
N MET A 845 -27.55 -24.85 -47.06
CA MET A 845 -27.60 -23.39 -47.04
C MET A 845 -28.98 -22.92 -47.53
N VAL A 846 -29.73 -22.28 -46.64
CA VAL A 846 -31.11 -21.82 -46.91
C VAL A 846 -31.22 -20.30 -47.07
N ALA A 847 -30.25 -19.54 -46.53
CA ALA A 847 -30.18 -18.10 -46.72
C ALA A 847 -28.75 -17.58 -46.61
N ARG A 848 -28.56 -16.31 -46.95
CA ARG A 848 -27.33 -15.56 -46.68
C ARG A 848 -27.68 -14.20 -46.11
N VAL A 849 -27.28 -13.91 -44.87
CA VAL A 849 -27.41 -12.56 -44.30
C VAL A 849 -26.41 -11.66 -44.99
N VAL A 850 -26.87 -10.61 -45.67
CA VAL A 850 -26.04 -9.72 -46.49
C VAL A 850 -25.85 -8.35 -45.87
N ASP A 851 -26.77 -7.91 -45.01
CA ASP A 851 -26.66 -6.62 -44.32
C ASP A 851 -27.32 -6.67 -42.93
N LEU A 852 -26.77 -5.89 -42.00
CA LEU A 852 -27.29 -5.70 -40.64
C LEU A 852 -27.29 -4.21 -40.33
N ARG A 853 -28.50 -3.62 -40.26
CA ARG A 853 -28.70 -2.21 -39.89
C ARG A 853 -29.36 -2.10 -38.53
N TYR A 854 -29.26 -0.92 -37.94
CA TYR A 854 -29.94 -0.60 -36.70
C TYR A 854 -30.54 0.80 -36.73
N GLU A 855 -31.60 0.98 -35.95
CA GLU A 855 -32.24 2.28 -35.71
C GLU A 855 -32.60 2.36 -34.22
N PHE A 856 -32.42 3.54 -33.61
CA PHE A 856 -33.02 3.82 -32.32
C PHE A 856 -34.44 4.34 -32.56
N VAL A 857 -35.42 3.84 -31.81
CA VAL A 857 -36.83 4.19 -31.99
C VAL A 857 -37.38 4.74 -30.69
N LYS A 858 -38.03 5.90 -30.74
CA LYS A 858 -38.75 6.49 -29.60
C LYS A 858 -40.23 6.60 -29.96
N GLY A 859 -41.06 5.79 -29.30
CA GLY A 859 -42.44 5.58 -29.76
C GLY A 859 -42.45 4.78 -31.06
N ASP A 860 -42.86 5.42 -32.17
CA ASP A 860 -42.87 4.84 -33.53
C ASP A 860 -41.94 5.58 -34.52
N GLN A 861 -41.14 6.55 -34.05
CA GLN A 861 -40.26 7.34 -34.91
C GLN A 861 -38.77 6.95 -34.72
N PRO A 862 -38.03 6.71 -35.81
CA PRO A 862 -36.58 6.58 -35.79
C PRO A 862 -35.90 7.88 -35.33
N VAL A 863 -34.86 7.75 -34.51
CA VAL A 863 -34.07 8.86 -33.96
C VAL A 863 -32.58 8.48 -33.93
N ASP A 864 -31.70 9.49 -33.95
CA ASP A 864 -30.24 9.24 -33.93
C ASP A 864 -29.71 8.74 -32.58
N GLN A 865 -30.46 9.03 -31.50
CA GLN A 865 -30.22 8.54 -30.15
C GLN A 865 -31.50 8.68 -29.30
N CYS A 866 -31.74 7.74 -28.39
CA CYS A 866 -32.73 7.88 -27.34
C CYS A 866 -32.26 7.28 -26.00
N ALA A 867 -32.95 7.65 -24.92
CA ALA A 867 -32.74 7.10 -23.58
C ALA A 867 -34.08 7.00 -22.83
N GLY A 868 -34.14 6.15 -21.80
CA GLY A 868 -35.32 5.93 -20.97
C GLY A 868 -36.26 4.82 -21.46
N GLU A 869 -37.35 4.57 -20.72
CA GLU A 869 -38.21 3.38 -20.88
C GLU A 869 -38.80 3.23 -22.31
N ASN A 870 -39.01 4.35 -22.99
CA ASN A 870 -39.60 4.41 -24.33
C ASN A 870 -38.58 4.28 -25.48
N CYS A 871 -37.30 4.12 -25.17
CA CYS A 871 -36.25 3.93 -26.16
C CYS A 871 -36.11 2.46 -26.55
N ARG A 872 -36.16 2.17 -27.85
CA ARG A 872 -36.05 0.83 -28.42
C ARG A 872 -34.88 0.76 -29.40
N LEU A 873 -34.26 -0.40 -29.51
CA LEU A 873 -33.26 -0.70 -30.52
C LEU A 873 -33.88 -1.64 -31.55
N ARG A 874 -34.09 -1.16 -32.78
CA ARG A 874 -34.56 -1.96 -33.90
C ARG A 874 -33.37 -2.42 -34.72
N ILE A 875 -33.22 -3.72 -34.88
CA ILE A 875 -32.20 -4.35 -35.73
C ILE A 875 -32.91 -4.88 -36.98
N ILE A 876 -32.44 -4.46 -38.15
CA ILE A 876 -32.98 -4.83 -39.45
C ILE A 876 -31.96 -5.76 -40.12
N VAL A 877 -32.37 -7.00 -40.34
CA VAL A 877 -31.56 -8.04 -40.97
C VAL A 877 -31.98 -8.19 -42.41
N GLU A 878 -31.08 -7.91 -43.37
CA GLU A 878 -31.31 -8.24 -44.78
C GLU A 878 -30.67 -9.58 -45.11
N TYR A 879 -31.44 -10.47 -45.72
CA TYR A 879 -30.99 -11.80 -46.10
C TYR A 879 -31.49 -12.20 -47.49
N GLU A 880 -30.66 -12.95 -48.22
CA GLU A 880 -30.94 -13.44 -49.57
C GLU A 880 -31.40 -14.92 -49.52
N VAL A 881 -32.53 -15.22 -50.17
CA VAL A 881 -33.11 -16.56 -50.30
C VAL A 881 -33.54 -16.76 -51.75
N GLY A 882 -32.99 -17.76 -52.43
CA GLY A 882 -33.38 -18.07 -53.81
C GLY A 882 -33.19 -16.90 -54.80
N GLY A 883 -32.30 -15.94 -54.52
CA GLY A 883 -32.08 -14.74 -55.33
C GLY A 883 -32.94 -13.53 -54.96
N GLU A 884 -33.88 -13.67 -54.02
CA GLU A 884 -34.69 -12.57 -53.48
C GLU A 884 -34.10 -12.02 -52.17
N ARG A 885 -34.14 -10.69 -51.99
CA ARG A 885 -33.80 -10.05 -50.71
C ARG A 885 -35.03 -9.90 -49.84
N ARG A 886 -34.90 -10.31 -48.57
CA ARG A 886 -35.94 -10.22 -47.54
C ARG A 886 -35.39 -9.55 -46.30
N GLN A 887 -36.31 -9.03 -45.46
CA GLN A 887 -35.97 -8.33 -44.23
C GLN A 887 -36.64 -8.97 -43.02
N LEU A 888 -35.88 -9.10 -41.93
CA LEU A 888 -36.35 -9.49 -40.61
C LEU A 888 -36.03 -8.37 -39.61
N GLU A 889 -37.06 -7.85 -38.93
CA GLU A 889 -36.90 -6.81 -37.92
C GLU A 889 -36.98 -7.39 -36.51
N ILE A 890 -36.02 -7.01 -35.67
CA ILE A 890 -35.95 -7.40 -34.25
C ILE A 890 -35.94 -6.13 -33.41
N GLU A 891 -37.05 -5.85 -32.73
CA GLU A 891 -37.18 -4.67 -31.88
C GLU A 891 -36.98 -5.03 -30.41
N TRP A 892 -35.89 -4.50 -29.83
CA TRP A 892 -35.51 -4.61 -28.44
C TRP A 892 -36.06 -3.45 -27.62
N ARG A 893 -36.63 -3.76 -26.46
CA ARG A 893 -37.14 -2.78 -25.51
C ARG A 893 -36.70 -3.09 -24.08
N TRP A 894 -36.83 -2.07 -23.23
CA TRP A 894 -36.72 -2.23 -21.78
C TRP A 894 -38.02 -2.79 -21.22
N SER A 895 -37.95 -3.99 -20.63
CA SER A 895 -39.07 -4.61 -19.91
C SER A 895 -38.95 -4.34 -18.42
N LYS A 896 -40.05 -3.92 -17.79
CA LYS A 896 -40.13 -3.53 -16.38
C LYS A 896 -40.58 -4.69 -15.49
N VAL A 897 -39.80 -5.02 -14.46
CA VAL A 897 -40.16 -5.99 -13.41
C VAL A 897 -40.08 -5.34 -12.04
N GLN A 898 -41.15 -5.47 -11.25
CA GLN A 898 -41.18 -5.00 -9.87
C GLN A 898 -41.03 -6.18 -8.92
N LYS A 899 -40.03 -6.14 -8.03
CA LYS A 899 -39.87 -7.13 -6.96
C LYS A 899 -39.98 -6.45 -5.60
N LYS A 900 -40.72 -7.08 -4.68
CA LYS A 900 -40.76 -6.68 -3.28
C LYS A 900 -39.50 -7.16 -2.57
N LYS A 901 -38.81 -6.25 -1.87
CA LYS A 901 -37.67 -6.56 -1.01
C LYS A 901 -37.94 -5.91 0.35
N GLY A 902 -38.57 -6.65 1.26
CA GLY A 902 -39.10 -6.08 2.51
C GLY A 902 -40.27 -5.12 2.24
N GLU A 903 -40.22 -3.90 2.79
CA GLU A 903 -41.25 -2.85 2.60
C GLU A 903 -41.06 -2.02 1.32
N THR A 904 -39.93 -2.15 0.64
CA THR A 904 -39.63 -1.42 -0.60
C THR A 904 -39.94 -2.26 -1.83
N THR A 905 -40.46 -1.61 -2.87
CA THR A 905 -40.59 -2.21 -4.20
C THR A 905 -39.45 -1.69 -5.07
N VAL A 906 -38.62 -2.59 -5.58
CA VAL A 906 -37.53 -2.27 -6.49
C VAL A 906 -37.99 -2.56 -7.92
N THR A 907 -37.83 -1.57 -8.80
CA THR A 907 -38.10 -1.72 -10.22
C THR A 907 -36.80 -2.04 -10.97
N TYR A 908 -36.79 -3.17 -11.69
CA TYR A 908 -35.72 -3.62 -12.56
C TYR A 908 -36.14 -3.47 -14.02
N PHE A 909 -35.21 -3.02 -14.87
CA PHE A 909 -35.37 -3.04 -16.32
C PHE A 909 -34.43 -4.06 -16.94
N PHE A 910 -34.91 -4.88 -17.87
CA PHE A 910 -34.10 -5.86 -18.60
C PHE A 910 -34.41 -5.84 -20.09
N GLU A 911 -33.45 -6.23 -20.92
CA GLU A 911 -33.61 -6.24 -22.38
C GLU A 911 -34.55 -7.35 -22.82
N MET A 912 -35.51 -7.02 -23.70
CA MET A 912 -36.41 -8.01 -24.28
C MET A 912 -36.81 -7.64 -25.72
N ALA A 913 -36.80 -8.63 -26.61
CA ALA A 913 -37.44 -8.57 -27.92
C ALA A 913 -38.42 -9.74 -28.11
N TRP A 914 -39.47 -9.54 -28.91
CA TRP A 914 -40.46 -10.58 -29.22
C TRP A 914 -40.81 -10.74 -30.71
N PRO A 915 -39.84 -10.97 -31.61
CA PRO A 915 -40.12 -11.08 -33.04
C PRO A 915 -41.11 -12.20 -33.35
N THR A 916 -41.91 -12.00 -34.39
CA THR A 916 -42.80 -13.02 -34.95
C THR A 916 -42.19 -13.57 -36.22
N VAL A 917 -41.71 -14.81 -36.15
CA VAL A 917 -41.02 -15.52 -37.23
C VAL A 917 -42.04 -16.20 -38.14
N LYS A 918 -42.05 -15.87 -39.43
CA LYS A 918 -43.09 -16.25 -40.40
C LYS A 918 -42.91 -17.66 -40.98
N ASP A 919 -41.68 -18.02 -41.29
CA ASP A 919 -41.32 -19.29 -41.94
C ASP A 919 -40.03 -19.90 -41.35
N ASP A 920 -39.69 -21.08 -41.83
CA ASP A 920 -38.55 -21.86 -41.32
C ASP A 920 -37.20 -21.24 -41.75
N VAL A 921 -37.19 -20.41 -42.81
CA VAL A 921 -35.98 -19.68 -43.24
C VAL A 921 -35.73 -18.50 -42.31
N GLU A 922 -36.75 -17.72 -41.95
CA GLU A 922 -36.63 -16.68 -40.91
C GLU A 922 -36.23 -17.29 -39.56
N ALA A 923 -36.71 -18.50 -39.23
CA ALA A 923 -36.31 -19.20 -38.01
C ALA A 923 -34.81 -19.55 -38.02
N ALA A 924 -34.31 -20.07 -39.14
CA ALA A 924 -32.90 -20.38 -39.31
C ALA A 924 -32.01 -19.11 -39.31
N VAL A 925 -32.48 -18.02 -39.91
CA VAL A 925 -31.79 -16.71 -39.86
C VAL A 925 -31.73 -16.21 -38.41
N LEU A 926 -32.84 -16.25 -37.68
CA LEU A 926 -32.89 -15.79 -36.29
C LEU A 926 -32.02 -16.67 -35.36
N GLU A 927 -32.03 -17.99 -35.57
CA GLU A 927 -31.16 -18.92 -34.85
C GLU A 927 -29.70 -18.66 -35.15
N THR A 928 -29.36 -18.50 -36.43
CA THR A 928 -27.99 -18.20 -36.84
C THR A 928 -27.50 -16.93 -36.17
N LEU A 929 -28.34 -15.90 -36.04
CA LEU A 929 -27.98 -14.61 -35.43
C LEU A 929 -27.94 -14.64 -33.89
N THR A 930 -28.88 -15.32 -33.23
CA THR A 930 -29.12 -15.18 -31.78
C THR A 930 -28.94 -16.48 -30.98
N GLY A 931 -28.69 -17.61 -31.65
CA GLY A 931 -28.63 -18.94 -31.05
C GLY A 931 -29.98 -19.50 -30.63
N LYS A 932 -31.09 -18.91 -31.09
CA LYS A 932 -32.46 -19.33 -30.73
C LYS A 932 -33.38 -19.40 -31.95
N ALA A 933 -33.90 -20.59 -32.24
CA ALA A 933 -34.88 -20.87 -33.29
C ALA A 933 -36.26 -21.18 -32.73
N LYS A 934 -37.31 -20.58 -33.31
CA LYS A 934 -38.69 -21.09 -33.23
C LYS A 934 -39.59 -20.38 -34.24
N ARG A 935 -40.43 -21.12 -34.97
CA ARG A 935 -41.49 -20.53 -35.79
C ARG A 935 -42.58 -19.90 -34.91
N GLY A 936 -43.11 -18.74 -35.29
CA GLY A 936 -44.06 -17.97 -34.49
C GLY A 936 -43.38 -17.00 -33.52
N LYS A 937 -43.99 -16.74 -32.35
CA LYS A 937 -43.46 -15.77 -31.38
C LYS A 937 -42.23 -16.30 -30.65
N VAL A 938 -41.12 -15.57 -30.71
CA VAL A 938 -39.85 -15.90 -30.05
C VAL A 938 -39.54 -14.85 -28.98
N TYR A 939 -39.18 -15.26 -27.76
CA TYR A 939 -38.73 -14.34 -26.72
C TYR A 939 -37.21 -14.30 -26.68
N LEU A 940 -36.61 -13.13 -26.90
CA LEU A 940 -35.17 -12.90 -26.84
C LEU A 940 -34.86 -12.02 -25.62
N LEU A 941 -33.77 -12.34 -24.92
CA LEU A 941 -33.32 -11.67 -23.68
C LEU A 941 -31.88 -11.17 -23.84
N ALA A 942 -31.29 -10.66 -22.76
CA ALA A 942 -29.94 -10.09 -22.73
C ALA A 942 -28.87 -10.95 -23.43
N ASP A 943 -28.84 -12.26 -23.16
CA ASP A 943 -27.85 -13.17 -23.77
C ASP A 943 -27.95 -13.21 -25.31
N GLN A 944 -29.16 -13.10 -25.86
CA GLN A 944 -29.40 -13.10 -27.31
C GLN A 944 -29.04 -11.75 -27.94
N LEU A 945 -29.19 -10.66 -27.19
CA LEU A 945 -28.69 -9.36 -27.62
C LEU A 945 -27.15 -9.33 -27.60
N ASP A 946 -26.53 -9.93 -26.60
CA ASP A 946 -25.08 -10.06 -26.51
C ASP A 946 -24.50 -10.88 -27.67
N ALA A 947 -25.19 -11.93 -28.11
CA ALA A 947 -24.80 -12.70 -29.29
C ALA A 947 -24.70 -11.84 -30.56
N LEU A 948 -25.48 -10.76 -30.67
CA LEU A 948 -25.44 -9.85 -31.82
C LEU A 948 -24.22 -8.91 -31.82
N ARG A 949 -23.52 -8.75 -30.68
CA ARG A 949 -22.31 -7.92 -30.58
C ARG A 949 -21.12 -8.46 -31.36
N ARG A 950 -21.16 -9.73 -31.79
CA ARG A 950 -20.12 -10.32 -32.66
C ARG A 950 -20.08 -9.70 -34.06
N PHE A 951 -21.15 -9.02 -34.47
CA PHE A 951 -21.20 -8.29 -35.74
C PHE A 951 -20.69 -6.86 -35.54
N LYS A 952 -19.68 -6.47 -36.33
CA LYS A 952 -19.07 -5.13 -36.26
C LYS A 952 -20.10 -4.01 -36.40
N ALA A 953 -21.10 -4.20 -37.26
CA ALA A 953 -22.17 -3.22 -37.52
C ALA A 953 -23.11 -2.98 -36.32
N LEU A 954 -23.24 -3.94 -35.41
CA LEU A 954 -24.21 -3.88 -34.31
C LEU A 954 -23.58 -3.64 -32.94
N LYS A 955 -22.28 -3.94 -32.78
CA LYS A 955 -21.56 -3.78 -31.50
C LYS A 955 -21.75 -2.40 -30.89
N ASP A 956 -21.36 -1.35 -31.61
CA ASP A 956 -21.38 0.04 -31.12
C ASP A 956 -22.82 0.52 -30.89
N ALA A 957 -23.77 0.05 -31.71
CA ALA A 957 -25.18 0.37 -31.59
C ALA A 957 -25.81 -0.16 -30.29
N ILE A 958 -25.49 -1.41 -29.95
CA ILE A 958 -25.97 -2.06 -28.73
C ILE A 958 -25.40 -1.35 -27.49
N ASP A 959 -24.11 -1.00 -27.51
CA ASP A 959 -23.48 -0.24 -26.43
C ASP A 959 -24.13 1.13 -26.26
N LYS A 960 -24.29 1.89 -27.35
CA LYS A 960 -24.96 3.19 -27.33
C LYS A 960 -26.42 3.11 -26.87
N TRP A 961 -27.15 2.03 -27.17
CA TRP A 961 -28.50 1.83 -26.65
C TRP A 961 -28.51 1.59 -25.13
N ARG A 962 -27.57 0.78 -24.64
CA ARG A 962 -27.44 0.42 -23.22
C ARG A 962 -27.03 1.60 -22.34
N GLU A 963 -26.27 2.55 -22.86
CA GLU A 963 -26.01 3.83 -22.19
C GLU A 963 -27.30 4.59 -21.85
N GLY A 964 -28.35 4.43 -22.67
CA GLY A 964 -29.67 5.01 -22.46
C GLY A 964 -30.59 4.23 -21.50
N ARG A 965 -30.06 3.22 -20.77
CA ARG A 965 -30.85 2.36 -19.88
C ARG A 965 -31.56 3.17 -18.79
N PRO A 966 -32.86 2.90 -18.51
CA PRO A 966 -33.56 3.54 -17.41
C PRO A 966 -32.91 3.23 -16.05
N ALA A 967 -32.73 4.22 -15.20
CA ALA A 967 -32.21 4.03 -13.84
C ALA A 967 -33.18 3.17 -13.01
N ASN A 968 -32.64 2.27 -12.19
CA ASN A 968 -33.43 1.49 -11.23
C ASN A 968 -34.04 2.43 -10.18
N GLN A 969 -35.35 2.36 -9.97
CA GLN A 969 -36.08 3.22 -9.03
C GLN A 969 -36.49 2.46 -7.77
N HIS A 970 -36.24 3.08 -6.61
CA HIS A 970 -36.70 2.63 -5.30
C HIS A 970 -37.95 3.42 -4.89
N THR A 971 -39.08 2.74 -4.68
CA THR A 971 -40.29 3.37 -4.13
C THR A 971 -40.58 2.81 -2.75
N THR A 972 -40.53 3.69 -1.75
CA THR A 972 -40.94 3.40 -0.37
C THR A 972 -42.42 3.75 -0.24
N LYS A 973 -43.23 2.82 0.29
CA LYS A 973 -44.66 3.06 0.48
C LYS A 973 -44.84 4.05 1.62
N ALA A 974 -45.26 5.29 1.33
CA ALA A 974 -45.69 6.22 2.38
C ALA A 974 -46.93 5.62 3.07
N MET A 975 -46.83 5.34 4.36
CA MET A 975 -47.99 4.94 5.18
C MET A 975 -48.96 6.12 5.23
N LYS A 976 -50.19 5.90 4.78
CA LYS A 976 -51.35 6.71 5.15
C LYS A 976 -51.86 6.25 6.50
#